data_AF-A0A928NP30-F1
#
_entry.id   AF-A0A928NP30-F1
#
_cell.length_a   1.000
_cell.length_b   1.000
_cell.length_c   1.000
_cell.angle_alpha   90.00
_cell.angle_beta   90.00
_cell.angle_gamma   90.00
#
_symmetry.space_group_name_H-M   'P 1'
#
loop_
_entity.id
_entity.type
_entity.pdbx_description
1 polymer ?
#
loop_
_entity_poly.entity_id
_entity_poly.type
_entity_poly.pdbx_seq_one_letter_code
_entity_poly.pdbx_strand_id
1 'polypeptide(L)'
;MTPKKIIKSLSLKNTYYLWVILLFSSVTLFFNKAIAIFELTVFAVLFFNYAFVYVREEKKFSEYVNNLSLSVEKASHDSIFNFVIPVVILKSSGSIVWYNDEFYKLISTSQTENKNYAYEKNIKECIDVFPNKFESKSLSKISFELEYKQRYYHIFGNTTKVDFSDESLTILYFEDRTDNENLKKRYVNEKFVSSVIVCDNYDDVIQDTPVSERPMLIATLDNLISEFSNEVNGVLKKQEKDRYFFYFQRRHLDKFEENKFEILKKVKEINVGNKLPITLSIGIGCNGSTMAENDSYSQTALDMALGRGGDQVVIKDIDQFKFYGGSSKEVEKRTKVKARVVSYALKELILESENVIIMGHKNADIDACGAAIGIYRMVNSLGKEAKIVMQTVNQAVNMYINSLGKDYEDLFVTGSYAGEIITEKTLLVVVDTHKKSITEVPSLLNDTKKIVVIDHHRKGTDFIDNAVLTYHEPYASSASELVTEILQYMDNSVVLKKKEAEGLYAGIYLDTKNFTFKTGVRTFEAASVLKRAGADVINVKKLFQINFENASKRWKIIENAEFYKGNIAIATCKENDSDMQTIIAQAADEMLNIQDIICSFVICQFGENDLVISARSFGNVNVQIILEKFGGGGHMTMAGAQIKNMSIYEAVDAIKNYVDEQISK
;
A
#
# COMPACT_ATOMS: atom_id res chain seq x y z
N MET A 1 38.55 -34.62 41.88
CA MET A 1 39.51 -34.93 42.95
C MET A 1 40.78 -34.13 42.67
N THR A 2 41.20 -33.18 43.52
CA THR A 2 42.36 -32.34 43.19
C THR A 2 43.63 -33.18 43.06
N PRO A 3 44.56 -32.87 42.14
CA PRO A 3 45.81 -33.63 41.94
C PRO A 3 46.61 -33.82 43.25
N LYS A 4 46.56 -32.82 44.14
CA LYS A 4 47.10 -32.89 45.51
C LYS A 4 46.57 -34.10 46.32
N LYS A 5 45.31 -34.51 46.15
CA LYS A 5 44.73 -35.67 46.87
C LYS A 5 45.27 -37.01 46.37
N ILE A 6 45.63 -37.11 45.09
CA ILE A 6 46.16 -38.34 44.48
C ILE A 6 47.62 -38.54 44.90
N ILE A 7 48.41 -37.46 44.92
CA ILE A 7 49.81 -37.51 45.42
C ILE A 7 49.84 -37.79 46.92
N LYS A 8 48.95 -37.16 47.71
CA LYS A 8 48.85 -37.43 49.14
C LYS A 8 48.49 -38.89 49.42
N SER A 9 47.70 -39.55 48.59
CA SER A 9 47.34 -40.98 48.79
C SER A 9 48.44 -41.95 48.35
N LEU A 10 49.26 -41.59 47.35
CA LEU A 10 50.41 -42.38 46.89
C LEU A 10 51.64 -42.22 47.79
N SER A 11 51.92 -41.02 48.30
CA SER A 11 53.06 -40.77 49.21
C SER A 11 52.84 -41.39 50.59
N LEU A 12 51.60 -41.37 51.12
CA LEU A 12 51.24 -42.05 52.36
C LEU A 12 51.35 -43.58 52.28
N LYS A 13 51.23 -44.16 51.09
CA LYS A 13 51.34 -45.62 50.90
C LYS A 13 52.77 -46.16 50.97
N ASN A 14 53.81 -45.33 50.89
CA ASN A 14 55.21 -45.80 50.99
C ASN A 14 55.91 -45.35 52.27
N THR A 15 55.37 -44.36 52.99
CA THR A 15 55.95 -43.89 54.26
C THR A 15 55.72 -44.85 55.43
N TYR A 16 54.68 -45.69 55.39
CA TYR A 16 54.40 -46.60 56.50
C TYR A 16 55.51 -47.64 56.72
N TYR A 17 56.14 -48.13 55.65
CA TYR A 17 57.25 -49.09 55.75
C TYR A 17 58.48 -48.49 56.45
N LEU A 18 58.76 -47.21 56.22
CA LEU A 18 59.84 -46.49 56.90
C LEU A 18 59.57 -46.40 58.40
N TRP A 19 58.35 -46.08 58.81
CA TRP A 19 57.94 -46.07 60.22
C TRP A 19 58.03 -47.45 60.88
N VAL A 20 57.69 -48.52 60.15
CA VAL A 20 57.83 -49.90 60.65
C VAL A 20 59.29 -50.28 60.84
N ILE A 21 60.18 -49.96 59.89
CA ILE A 21 61.63 -50.23 60.00
C ILE A 21 62.23 -49.46 61.19
N LEU A 22 61.84 -48.21 61.40
CA LEU A 22 62.28 -47.42 62.56
C LEU A 22 61.84 -48.07 63.88
N LEU A 23 60.61 -48.58 63.93
CA LEU A 23 60.08 -49.27 65.11
C LEU A 23 60.84 -50.56 65.39
N PHE A 24 61.09 -51.40 64.38
CA PHE A 24 61.89 -52.61 64.53
C PHE A 24 63.32 -52.30 65.00
N SER A 25 63.97 -51.30 64.41
CA SER A 25 65.33 -50.87 64.79
C SER A 25 65.41 -50.35 66.24
N SER A 26 64.32 -49.78 66.75
CA SER A 26 64.23 -49.33 68.15
C SER A 26 64.12 -50.52 69.12
N VAL A 27 63.46 -51.60 68.72
CA VAL A 27 63.30 -52.81 69.55
C VAL A 27 64.59 -53.64 69.57
N THR A 28 65.26 -53.80 68.43
CA THR A 28 66.53 -54.54 68.32
C THR A 28 67.68 -53.92 69.12
N LEU A 29 67.59 -52.62 69.41
CA LEU A 29 68.55 -51.86 70.22
C LEU A 29 68.70 -52.38 71.66
N PHE A 30 67.65 -53.01 72.21
CA PHE A 30 67.66 -53.62 73.54
C PHE A 30 68.34 -54.99 73.59
N PHE A 31 68.45 -55.69 72.46
CA PHE A 31 69.01 -57.04 72.39
C PHE A 31 70.44 -57.06 71.85
N ASN A 32 70.74 -56.26 70.83
CA ASN A 32 72.09 -56.17 70.25
C ASN A 32 72.36 -54.79 69.60
N LYS A 33 73.26 -54.03 70.22
CA LYS A 33 73.59 -52.65 69.79
C LYS A 33 74.22 -52.58 68.39
N ALA A 34 74.98 -53.59 67.97
CA ALA A 34 75.65 -53.56 66.66
C ALA A 34 74.66 -53.69 65.49
N ILE A 35 73.65 -54.55 65.65
CA ILE A 35 72.62 -54.79 64.62
C ILE A 35 71.70 -53.56 64.51
N ALA A 36 71.31 -52.97 65.64
CA ALA A 36 70.45 -51.79 65.64
C ALA A 36 71.10 -50.56 64.96
N ILE A 37 72.41 -50.36 65.13
CA ILE A 37 73.14 -49.28 64.43
C ILE A 37 73.11 -49.51 62.90
N PHE A 38 73.26 -50.76 62.45
CA PHE A 38 73.16 -51.09 61.03
C PHE A 38 71.76 -50.80 60.49
N GLU A 39 70.71 -51.24 61.18
CA GLU A 39 69.32 -50.99 60.79
C GLU A 39 68.95 -49.50 60.75
N LEU A 40 69.40 -48.71 61.74
CA LEU A 40 69.22 -47.26 61.76
C LEU A 40 69.95 -46.57 60.61
N THR A 41 71.13 -47.06 60.22
CA THR A 41 71.88 -46.52 59.09
C THR A 41 71.13 -46.79 57.77
N VAL A 42 70.59 -48.00 57.60
CA VAL A 42 69.75 -48.35 56.45
C VAL A 42 68.49 -47.49 56.40
N PHE A 43 67.81 -47.29 57.55
CA PHE A 43 66.66 -46.39 57.64
C PHE A 43 67.02 -44.96 57.22
N ALA A 44 68.13 -44.41 57.74
CA ALA A 44 68.55 -43.05 57.42
C ALA A 44 68.79 -42.86 55.91
N VAL A 45 69.44 -43.83 55.26
CA VAL A 45 69.68 -43.81 53.80
C VAL A 45 68.36 -43.87 53.02
N LEU A 46 67.45 -44.76 53.40
CA LEU A 46 66.14 -44.90 52.75
C LEU A 46 65.26 -43.65 52.96
N PHE A 47 65.28 -43.07 54.15
CA PHE A 47 64.55 -41.84 54.47
C PHE A 47 65.09 -40.65 53.65
N PHE A 48 66.41 -40.52 53.55
CA PHE A 48 67.03 -39.46 52.74
C PHE A 48 66.71 -39.63 51.25
N ASN A 49 66.72 -40.88 50.75
CA ASN A 49 66.33 -41.17 49.37
C ASN A 49 64.87 -40.80 49.12
N TYR A 50 63.95 -41.18 50.02
CA TYR A 50 62.54 -40.82 49.95
C TYR A 50 62.32 -39.30 49.97
N ALA A 51 62.95 -38.59 50.91
CA ALA A 51 62.84 -37.13 51.01
C ALA A 51 63.36 -36.44 49.73
N PHE A 52 64.47 -36.94 49.19
CA PHE A 52 65.05 -36.43 47.93
C PHE A 52 64.11 -36.66 46.73
N VAL A 53 63.51 -37.85 46.62
CA VAL A 53 62.54 -38.18 45.56
C VAL A 53 61.28 -37.31 45.68
N TYR A 54 60.74 -37.13 46.89
CA TYR A 54 59.53 -36.32 47.13
C TYR A 54 59.72 -34.86 46.69
N VAL A 55 60.81 -34.22 47.11
CA VAL A 55 61.11 -32.82 46.74
C VAL A 55 61.32 -32.68 45.23
N ARG A 56 61.91 -33.69 44.57
CA ARG A 56 62.13 -33.69 43.12
C ARG A 56 60.82 -33.83 42.34
N GLU A 57 59.93 -34.72 42.77
CA GLU A 57 58.60 -34.92 42.17
C GLU A 57 57.74 -33.67 42.29
N GLU A 58 57.74 -33.02 43.46
CA GLU A 58 56.98 -31.78 43.68
C GLU A 58 57.46 -30.64 42.78
N LYS A 59 58.77 -30.48 42.61
CA LYS A 59 59.34 -29.51 41.66
C LYS A 59 58.93 -29.79 40.21
N LYS A 60 59.06 -31.04 39.75
CA LYS A 60 58.66 -31.45 38.39
C LYS A 60 57.17 -31.21 38.14
N PHE A 61 56.33 -31.49 39.13
CA PHE A 61 54.89 -31.27 38.99
C PHE A 61 54.54 -29.78 38.96
N SER A 62 55.18 -28.97 39.80
CA SER A 62 55.04 -27.51 39.77
C SER A 62 55.47 -26.95 38.41
N GLU A 63 56.61 -27.39 37.89
CA GLU A 63 57.08 -27.04 36.54
C GLU A 63 56.09 -27.49 35.46
N TYR A 64 55.54 -28.71 35.54
CA TYR A 64 54.54 -29.22 34.60
C TYR A 64 53.26 -28.38 34.60
N VAL A 65 52.72 -28.03 35.77
CA VAL A 65 51.52 -27.20 35.91
C VAL A 65 51.78 -25.79 35.38
N ASN A 66 52.95 -25.22 35.68
CA ASN A 66 53.31 -23.89 35.21
C ASN A 66 53.49 -23.86 33.68
N ASN A 67 54.16 -24.88 33.12
CA ASN A 67 54.31 -25.05 31.68
C ASN A 67 52.97 -25.28 30.98
N LEU A 68 52.04 -26.03 31.59
CA LEU A 68 50.70 -26.23 31.05
C LEU A 68 49.93 -24.89 31.01
N SER A 69 49.95 -24.12 32.11
CA SER A 69 49.33 -22.79 32.17
C SER A 69 49.89 -21.85 31.11
N LEU A 70 51.22 -21.80 30.99
CA LEU A 70 51.91 -21.01 29.97
C LEU A 70 51.59 -21.47 28.55
N SER A 71 51.45 -22.77 28.32
CA SER A 71 51.11 -23.31 27.00
C SER A 71 49.67 -23.00 26.58
N VAL A 72 48.73 -23.02 27.53
CA VAL A 72 47.32 -22.66 27.30
C VAL A 72 47.22 -21.15 27.08
N GLU A 73 47.90 -20.33 27.89
CA GLU A 73 47.97 -18.87 27.67
C GLU A 73 48.58 -18.54 26.32
N LYS A 74 49.68 -19.20 25.94
CA LYS A 74 50.31 -19.00 24.65
C LYS A 74 49.41 -19.41 23.48
N ALA A 75 48.74 -20.55 23.57
CA ALA A 75 47.77 -20.97 22.55
C ALA A 75 46.54 -20.05 22.46
N SER A 76 46.08 -19.52 23.59
CA SER A 76 44.98 -18.54 23.66
C SER A 76 45.39 -17.20 23.04
N HIS A 77 46.61 -16.75 23.35
CA HIS A 77 47.22 -15.55 22.80
C HIS A 77 47.40 -15.69 21.28
N ASP A 78 48.04 -16.75 20.81
CA ASP A 78 48.27 -17.01 19.39
C ASP A 78 46.95 -17.14 18.60
N SER A 79 45.89 -17.66 19.21
CA SER A 79 44.56 -17.79 18.59
C SER A 79 43.82 -16.46 18.43
N ILE A 80 43.93 -15.55 19.42
CA ILE A 80 43.30 -14.22 19.35
C ILE A 80 44.06 -13.32 18.37
N PHE A 81 45.40 -13.40 18.34
CA PHE A 81 46.24 -12.61 17.44
C PHE A 81 46.11 -13.03 15.97
N ASN A 82 45.95 -14.33 15.70
CA ASN A 82 45.76 -14.87 14.35
C ASN A 82 44.28 -15.11 13.99
N PHE A 83 43.34 -14.49 14.71
CA PHE A 83 41.92 -14.68 14.44
C PHE A 83 41.54 -14.07 13.08
N VAL A 84 40.78 -14.82 12.27
CA VAL A 84 40.45 -14.47 10.87
C VAL A 84 39.35 -13.42 10.73
N ILE A 85 38.78 -12.94 11.83
CA ILE A 85 37.75 -11.90 11.87
C ILE A 85 38.35 -10.67 12.56
N PRO A 86 38.04 -9.44 12.15
CA PRO A 86 38.48 -8.25 12.87
C PRO A 86 38.02 -8.27 14.34
N VAL A 87 38.97 -8.08 15.26
CA VAL A 87 38.75 -8.04 16.70
C VAL A 87 39.38 -6.77 17.28
N VAL A 88 38.65 -6.10 18.16
CA VAL A 88 39.14 -4.94 18.92
C VAL A 88 38.77 -5.06 20.39
N ILE A 89 39.65 -4.60 21.27
CA ILE A 89 39.45 -4.52 22.70
C ILE A 89 39.42 -3.05 23.10
N LEU A 90 38.35 -2.64 23.77
CA LEU A 90 38.07 -1.27 24.18
C LEU A 90 38.02 -1.16 25.70
N LYS A 91 38.45 -0.01 26.24
CA LYS A 91 38.12 0.42 27.61
C LYS A 91 36.67 0.87 27.72
N SER A 92 36.20 1.04 28.96
CA SER A 92 34.90 1.68 29.27
C SER A 92 34.73 3.07 28.62
N SER A 93 35.82 3.80 28.37
CA SER A 93 35.84 5.09 27.66
C SER A 93 35.64 4.99 26.14
N GLY A 94 35.69 3.78 25.56
CA GLY A 94 35.73 3.55 24.12
C GLY A 94 37.13 3.70 23.50
N SER A 95 38.17 3.87 24.31
CA SER A 95 39.57 3.90 23.86
C SER A 95 40.06 2.49 23.49
N ILE A 96 40.74 2.37 22.36
CA ILE A 96 41.27 1.09 21.85
C ILE A 96 42.53 0.70 22.63
N VAL A 97 42.51 -0.50 23.23
CA VAL A 97 43.64 -1.10 23.96
C VAL A 97 44.40 -2.07 23.08
N TRP A 98 43.70 -2.79 22.22
CA TRP A 98 44.30 -3.80 21.37
C TRP A 98 43.40 -4.10 20.17
N TYR A 99 43.98 -4.54 19.06
CA TYR A 99 43.28 -5.04 17.90
C TYR A 99 44.15 -6.01 17.12
N ASN A 100 43.53 -6.92 16.35
CA ASN A 100 44.25 -7.82 15.46
C ASN A 100 44.54 -7.20 14.08
N ASP A 101 45.36 -7.89 13.27
CA ASP A 101 45.74 -7.43 11.94
C ASP A 101 44.54 -7.22 11.00
N GLU A 102 43.45 -8.00 11.14
CA GLU A 102 42.24 -7.84 10.33
C GLU A 102 41.48 -6.55 10.68
N PHE A 103 41.42 -6.17 11.96
CA PHE A 103 40.85 -4.88 12.36
C PHE A 103 41.71 -3.70 11.94
N TYR A 104 43.03 -3.85 11.96
CA TYR A 104 43.94 -2.86 11.39
C TYR A 104 43.64 -2.63 9.90
N LYS A 105 43.49 -3.70 9.10
CA LYS A 105 43.14 -3.59 7.67
C LYS A 105 41.82 -2.86 7.46
N LEU A 106 40.82 -3.11 8.31
CA LEU A 106 39.49 -2.46 8.24
C LEU A 106 39.58 -0.94 8.40
N ILE A 107 40.34 -0.45 9.37
CA ILE A 107 40.48 0.99 9.66
C ILE A 107 41.56 1.66 8.81
N SER A 108 42.59 0.94 8.36
CA SER A 108 43.68 1.50 7.57
C SER A 108 43.19 2.09 6.25
N THR A 109 43.72 3.26 5.92
CA THR A 109 43.65 3.86 4.57
C THR A 109 45.01 3.71 3.90
N SER A 110 45.07 3.82 2.58
CA SER A 110 46.27 3.62 1.75
C SER A 110 47.47 4.54 2.09
N GLN A 111 47.38 5.39 3.12
CA GLN A 111 48.41 6.31 3.59
C GLN A 111 48.85 6.07 5.05
N THR A 112 48.44 4.97 5.70
CA THR A 112 48.80 4.70 7.10
C THR A 112 49.88 3.61 7.22
N GLU A 113 51.15 4.00 7.43
CA GLU A 113 52.29 3.07 7.53
C GLU A 113 52.58 2.55 8.96
N ASN A 114 51.84 3.02 9.98
CA ASN A 114 52.11 2.66 11.38
C ASN A 114 51.10 1.65 11.94
N LYS A 115 51.59 0.46 12.34
CA LYS A 115 50.77 -0.62 12.94
C LYS A 115 50.13 -0.24 14.28
N ASN A 116 50.57 0.81 14.97
CA ASN A 116 50.00 1.30 16.23
C ASN A 116 49.07 2.52 16.08
N TYR A 117 48.62 2.83 14.85
CA TYR A 117 47.85 4.05 14.56
C TYR A 117 46.61 4.27 15.42
N ALA A 118 45.93 3.19 15.82
CA ALA A 118 44.66 3.25 16.53
C ALA A 118 44.78 3.00 18.03
N TYR A 119 45.97 2.70 18.55
CA TYR A 119 46.20 2.50 19.98
C TYR A 119 45.88 3.79 20.76
N GLU A 120 45.16 3.66 21.88
CA GLU A 120 44.68 4.73 22.77
C GLU A 120 43.69 5.75 22.18
N LYS A 121 43.46 5.73 20.85
CA LYS A 121 42.41 6.54 20.21
C LYS A 121 41.02 6.03 20.56
N ASN A 122 40.04 6.93 20.54
CA ASN A 122 38.65 6.52 20.63
C ASN A 122 38.25 5.76 19.37
N ILE A 123 37.49 4.67 19.49
CA ILE A 123 37.04 3.89 18.31
C ILE A 123 36.28 4.75 17.29
N LYS A 124 35.59 5.82 17.73
CA LYS A 124 34.91 6.75 16.80
C LYS A 124 35.85 7.56 15.93
N GLU A 125 37.07 7.81 16.39
CA GLU A 125 38.07 8.50 15.57
C GLU A 125 38.55 7.60 14.42
N CYS A 126 38.39 6.28 14.56
CA CYS A 126 38.72 5.29 13.55
C CYS A 126 37.50 4.89 12.70
N ILE A 127 36.32 4.85 13.30
CA ILE A 127 35.03 4.48 12.72
C ILE A 127 33.99 5.54 13.15
N ASP A 128 33.82 6.56 12.33
CA ASP A 128 32.96 7.73 12.56
C ASP A 128 31.49 7.37 12.87
N VAL A 129 30.97 6.34 12.21
CA VAL A 129 29.60 5.83 12.38
C VAL A 129 29.39 4.99 13.64
N PHE A 130 30.42 4.78 14.48
CA PHE A 130 30.33 3.93 15.66
C PHE A 130 29.43 4.55 16.76
N PRO A 131 28.49 3.81 17.35
CA PRO A 131 27.44 4.37 18.22
C PRO A 131 27.97 5.09 19.47
N ASN A 132 27.27 6.17 19.87
CA ASN A 132 27.66 7.01 21.02
C ASN A 132 27.57 6.31 22.38
N LYS A 133 26.63 5.37 22.51
CA LYS A 133 26.44 4.54 23.70
C LYS A 133 26.27 3.09 23.24
N PHE A 134 27.25 2.25 23.54
CA PHE A 134 27.10 0.80 23.54
C PHE A 134 26.90 0.32 24.98
N GLU A 135 26.01 1.00 25.71
CA GLU A 135 25.72 0.69 27.12
C GLU A 135 24.95 -0.61 27.21
N SER A 136 25.63 -1.64 27.71
CA SER A 136 25.03 -2.87 28.21
C SER A 136 24.17 -2.53 29.43
N LYS A 137 22.85 -2.42 29.26
CA LYS A 137 21.92 -2.45 30.41
C LYS A 137 21.94 -3.81 31.16
N SER A 138 22.71 -4.78 30.67
CA SER A 138 22.98 -6.06 31.30
C SER A 138 24.39 -6.51 30.92
N LEU A 139 25.26 -6.74 31.91
CA LEU A 139 26.52 -7.46 31.72
C LEU A 139 26.23 -8.78 31.00
N SER A 140 26.42 -8.86 29.68
CA SER A 140 26.80 -10.12 29.02
C SER A 140 26.96 -10.08 27.50
N LYS A 141 26.21 -9.29 26.71
CA LYS A 141 26.31 -9.36 25.23
C LYS A 141 26.04 -8.02 24.53
N ILE A 142 26.96 -7.62 23.67
CA ILE A 142 26.83 -6.52 22.71
C ILE A 142 26.50 -7.15 21.36
N SER A 143 25.54 -6.57 20.63
CA SER A 143 25.17 -6.98 19.27
C SER A 143 24.48 -5.83 18.54
N PHE A 144 25.02 -5.37 17.42
CA PHE A 144 24.42 -4.36 16.54
C PHE A 144 24.98 -4.46 15.13
N GLU A 145 24.30 -3.82 14.18
CA GLU A 145 24.73 -3.76 12.77
C GLU A 145 25.36 -2.40 12.46
N LEU A 146 26.38 -2.39 11.59
CA LEU A 146 27.11 -1.20 11.21
C LEU A 146 27.48 -1.25 9.72
N GLU A 147 27.13 -0.20 8.97
CA GLU A 147 27.63 0.00 7.62
C GLU A 147 28.88 0.90 7.65
N TYR A 148 30.01 0.39 7.18
CA TYR A 148 31.27 1.15 7.13
C TYR A 148 32.04 0.84 5.83
N LYS A 149 32.48 1.88 5.11
CA LYS A 149 33.17 1.76 3.80
C LYS A 149 32.43 0.84 2.81
N GLN A 150 31.10 0.99 2.67
CA GLN A 150 30.23 0.19 1.78
C GLN A 150 30.18 -1.32 2.12
N ARG A 151 30.56 -1.70 3.34
CA ARG A 151 30.44 -3.06 3.86
C ARG A 151 29.51 -3.09 5.06
N TYR A 152 28.80 -4.21 5.20
CA TYR A 152 27.84 -4.45 6.27
C TYR A 152 28.47 -5.38 7.31
N TYR A 153 28.63 -4.89 8.53
CA TYR A 153 29.21 -5.65 9.64
C TYR A 153 28.15 -5.92 10.71
N HIS A 154 28.08 -7.16 11.17
CA HIS A 154 27.44 -7.51 12.43
C HIS A 154 28.48 -7.50 13.53
N ILE A 155 28.37 -6.53 14.44
CA ILE A 155 29.31 -6.35 15.54
C ILE A 155 28.71 -6.99 16.78
N PHE A 156 29.43 -7.95 17.36
CA PHE A 156 29.03 -8.61 18.60
C PHE A 156 30.20 -8.77 19.55
N GLY A 157 29.93 -8.94 20.84
CA GLY A 157 30.99 -8.99 21.83
C GLY A 157 30.52 -9.09 23.26
N ASN A 158 31.48 -9.07 24.18
CA ASN A 158 31.24 -9.16 25.61
C ASN A 158 32.13 -8.19 26.37
N THR A 159 31.64 -7.76 27.53
CA THR A 159 32.35 -6.87 28.44
C THR A 159 32.72 -7.66 29.70
N THR A 160 33.99 -7.58 30.10
CA THR A 160 34.52 -8.22 31.30
C THR A 160 35.11 -7.14 32.22
N LYS A 161 34.88 -7.25 33.53
CA LYS A 161 35.54 -6.39 34.52
C LYS A 161 36.96 -6.89 34.76
N VAL A 162 37.91 -5.98 34.84
CA VAL A 162 39.28 -6.33 35.22
C VAL A 162 39.34 -6.37 36.75
N ASP A 163 39.86 -7.45 37.32
CA ASP A 163 40.02 -7.55 38.77
C ASP A 163 40.97 -6.44 39.26
N PHE A 164 40.59 -5.78 40.37
CA PHE A 164 41.33 -4.71 41.04
C PHE A 164 41.33 -3.31 40.37
N SER A 165 40.46 -3.05 39.37
CA SER A 165 40.17 -1.69 38.89
C SER A 165 38.67 -1.50 38.59
N ASP A 166 38.19 -0.25 38.60
CA ASP A 166 36.84 0.10 38.11
C ASP A 166 36.76 0.11 36.56
N GLU A 167 37.81 -0.34 35.87
CA GLU A 167 37.85 -0.39 34.40
C GLU A 167 37.26 -1.71 33.87
N SER A 168 36.39 -1.59 32.87
CA SER A 168 35.88 -2.73 32.10
C SER A 168 36.52 -2.78 30.72
N LEU A 169 36.82 -3.99 30.27
CA LEU A 169 37.31 -4.26 28.91
C LEU A 169 36.20 -4.90 28.09
N THR A 170 35.98 -4.36 26.89
CA THR A 170 34.99 -4.85 25.95
C THR A 170 35.69 -5.40 24.72
N ILE A 171 35.47 -6.68 24.43
CA ILE A 171 35.96 -7.33 23.20
C ILE A 171 34.83 -7.30 22.18
N LEU A 172 35.11 -6.81 20.97
CA LEU A 172 34.16 -6.76 19.85
C LEU A 172 34.72 -7.51 18.65
N TYR A 173 33.86 -8.30 18.01
CA TYR A 173 34.09 -9.05 16.77
C TYR A 173 33.27 -8.41 15.66
N PHE A 174 33.85 -8.25 14.47
CA PHE A 174 33.20 -7.64 13.31
C PHE A 174 32.97 -8.70 12.24
N GLU A 175 31.80 -9.33 12.21
CA GLU A 175 31.44 -10.27 11.16
C GLU A 175 31.01 -9.54 9.90
N ASP A 176 31.75 -9.71 8.80
CA ASP A 176 31.39 -9.17 7.49
C ASP A 176 30.19 -9.96 6.91
N ARG A 177 29.04 -9.29 6.78
CA ARG A 177 27.80 -9.82 6.19
C ARG A 177 27.47 -9.16 4.86
N THR A 178 28.43 -8.48 4.25
CA THR A 178 28.23 -7.73 3.00
C THR A 178 27.67 -8.61 1.89
N ASP A 179 28.17 -9.83 1.73
CA ASP A 179 27.68 -10.76 0.71
C ASP A 179 26.22 -11.16 0.94
N ASN A 180 25.81 -11.39 2.19
CA ASN A 180 24.44 -11.73 2.54
C ASN A 180 23.48 -10.57 2.28
N GLU A 181 23.87 -9.34 2.63
CA GLU A 181 23.07 -8.15 2.36
C GLU A 181 22.98 -7.85 0.87
N ASN A 182 24.09 -7.98 0.15
CA ASN A 182 24.11 -7.87 -1.31
C ASN A 182 23.25 -8.95 -1.97
N LEU A 183 23.29 -10.19 -1.47
CA LEU A 183 22.45 -11.28 -1.94
C LEU A 183 20.96 -11.00 -1.70
N LYS A 184 20.58 -10.49 -0.52
CA LYS A 184 19.20 -10.08 -0.24
C LYS A 184 18.71 -8.99 -1.19
N LYS A 185 19.52 -7.93 -1.37
CA LYS A 185 19.21 -6.83 -2.32
C LYS A 185 19.09 -7.37 -3.75
N ARG A 186 20.04 -8.19 -4.17
CA ARG A 186 20.05 -8.82 -5.50
C ARG A 186 18.84 -9.73 -5.71
N TYR A 187 18.49 -10.55 -4.72
CA TYR A 187 17.31 -11.41 -4.76
C TYR A 187 16.03 -10.61 -5.02
N VAL A 188 15.80 -9.51 -4.28
CA VAL A 188 14.64 -8.64 -4.52
C VAL A 188 14.69 -7.98 -5.89
N ASN A 189 15.86 -7.46 -6.28
CA ASN A 189 16.06 -6.74 -7.53
C ASN A 189 15.96 -7.62 -8.80
N GLU A 190 16.21 -8.92 -8.67
CA GLU A 190 16.12 -9.91 -9.75
C GLU A 190 14.76 -10.59 -9.85
N LYS A 191 13.85 -10.38 -8.89
CA LYS A 191 12.46 -10.83 -9.01
C LYS A 191 11.82 -10.24 -10.26
N PHE A 192 11.02 -11.06 -10.93
CA PHE A 192 10.25 -10.63 -12.08
C PHE A 192 9.01 -9.84 -11.66
N VAL A 193 8.72 -8.80 -12.42
CA VAL A 193 7.48 -8.02 -12.40
C VAL A 193 6.67 -8.44 -13.63
N SER A 194 5.38 -8.69 -13.44
CA SER A 194 4.45 -8.92 -14.55
C SER A 194 3.72 -7.63 -14.88
N SER A 195 3.51 -7.36 -16.16
CA SER A 195 2.76 -6.22 -16.63
C SER A 195 1.90 -6.59 -17.84
N VAL A 196 0.70 -5.99 -17.88
CA VAL A 196 -0.21 -6.06 -19.02
C VAL A 196 -0.43 -4.64 -19.51
N ILE A 197 -0.16 -4.41 -20.79
CA ILE A 197 -0.33 -3.12 -21.46
C ILE A 197 -1.51 -3.28 -22.43
N VAL A 198 -2.50 -2.40 -22.33
CA VAL A 198 -3.67 -2.36 -23.22
C VAL A 198 -3.80 -0.98 -23.85
N CYS A 199 -3.99 -0.93 -25.15
CA CYS A 199 -4.42 0.26 -25.88
C CYS A 199 -5.95 0.39 -25.73
N ASP A 200 -6.38 1.15 -24.74
CA ASP A 200 -7.76 1.13 -24.23
C ASP A 200 -8.82 1.78 -25.13
N ASN A 201 -8.40 2.62 -26.07
CA ASN A 201 -9.25 3.26 -27.09
C ASN A 201 -8.89 2.83 -28.52
N TYR A 202 -8.22 1.68 -28.69
CA TYR A 202 -7.71 1.21 -29.98
C TYR A 202 -8.78 1.21 -31.09
N ASP A 203 -9.94 0.61 -30.83
CA ASP A 203 -10.99 0.49 -31.84
C ASP A 203 -11.59 1.84 -32.24
N ASP A 204 -11.77 2.76 -31.28
CA ASP A 204 -12.28 4.11 -31.54
C ASP A 204 -11.30 4.91 -32.41
N VAL A 205 -10.01 4.83 -32.09
CA VAL A 205 -8.94 5.52 -32.82
C VAL A 205 -8.79 4.94 -34.23
N ILE A 206 -8.80 3.61 -34.39
CA ILE A 206 -8.69 2.97 -35.71
C ILE A 206 -9.90 3.29 -36.60
N GLN A 207 -11.12 3.37 -36.04
CA GLN A 207 -12.31 3.72 -36.79
C GLN A 207 -12.26 5.15 -37.33
N ASP A 208 -11.77 6.11 -36.54
CA ASP A 208 -11.64 7.51 -36.95
C ASP A 208 -10.44 7.77 -37.88
N THR A 209 -9.43 6.90 -37.84
CA THR A 209 -8.23 7.01 -38.68
C THR A 209 -8.51 6.57 -40.13
N PRO A 210 -8.10 7.37 -41.15
CA PRO A 210 -8.20 7.00 -42.56
C PRO A 210 -7.55 5.64 -42.86
N VAL A 211 -8.19 4.84 -43.71
CA VAL A 211 -7.78 3.44 -43.97
C VAL A 211 -6.32 3.34 -44.46
N SER A 212 -5.84 4.32 -45.23
CA SER A 212 -4.46 4.37 -45.73
C SER A 212 -3.41 4.59 -44.63
N GLU A 213 -3.77 5.23 -43.52
CA GLU A 213 -2.84 5.61 -42.44
C GLU A 213 -2.79 4.57 -41.30
N ARG A 214 -3.80 3.69 -41.21
CA ARG A 214 -3.90 2.67 -40.15
C ARG A 214 -2.64 1.81 -39.99
N PRO A 215 -2.00 1.30 -41.05
CA PRO A 215 -0.79 0.47 -40.89
C PRO A 215 0.36 1.24 -40.24
N MET A 216 0.54 2.52 -40.61
CA MET A 216 1.58 3.38 -40.07
C MET A 216 1.32 3.71 -38.60
N LEU A 217 0.05 3.97 -38.24
CA LEU A 217 -0.35 4.20 -36.86
C LEU A 217 -0.05 2.98 -35.97
N ILE A 218 -0.44 1.78 -36.41
CA ILE A 218 -0.21 0.52 -35.68
C ILE A 218 1.30 0.27 -35.54
N ALA A 219 2.08 0.44 -36.61
CA ALA A 219 3.53 0.26 -36.56
C ALA A 219 4.21 1.25 -35.59
N THR A 220 3.75 2.51 -35.57
CA THR A 220 4.28 3.54 -34.66
C THR A 220 4.00 3.19 -33.20
N LEU A 221 2.78 2.73 -32.90
CA LEU A 221 2.39 2.27 -31.57
C LEU A 221 3.24 1.06 -31.13
N ASP A 222 3.34 0.04 -31.99
CA ASP A 222 4.10 -1.19 -31.70
C ASP A 222 5.60 -0.89 -31.47
N ASN A 223 6.17 0.05 -32.22
CA ASN A 223 7.56 0.47 -32.06
C ASN A 223 7.79 1.18 -30.72
N LEU A 224 6.91 2.10 -30.32
CA LEU A 224 7.04 2.80 -29.03
C LEU A 224 6.94 1.83 -27.84
N ILE A 225 6.03 0.86 -27.89
CA ILE A 225 5.90 -0.17 -26.84
C ILE A 225 7.14 -1.08 -26.83
N SER A 226 7.68 -1.40 -28.00
CA SER A 226 8.90 -2.20 -28.12
C SER A 226 10.14 -1.46 -27.58
N GLU A 227 10.29 -0.18 -27.89
CA GLU A 227 11.34 0.68 -27.33
C GLU A 227 11.26 0.74 -25.80
N PHE A 228 10.06 0.97 -25.26
CA PHE A 228 9.80 0.96 -23.82
C PHE A 228 10.22 -0.34 -23.14
N SER A 229 10.00 -1.48 -23.79
CA SER A 229 10.46 -2.79 -23.28
C SER A 229 11.98 -2.97 -23.34
N ASN A 230 12.59 -2.54 -24.44
CA ASN A 230 14.02 -2.68 -24.69
C ASN A 230 14.88 -1.83 -23.74
N GLU A 231 14.37 -0.70 -23.24
CA GLU A 231 15.05 0.16 -22.25
C GLU A 231 15.47 -0.59 -20.97
N VAL A 232 14.81 -1.71 -20.66
CA VAL A 232 15.02 -2.49 -19.43
C VAL A 232 15.36 -3.95 -19.72
N ASN A 233 15.71 -4.28 -20.98
CA ASN A 233 15.92 -5.66 -21.44
C ASN A 233 14.79 -6.61 -21.03
N GLY A 234 13.55 -6.12 -21.04
CA GLY A 234 12.40 -6.93 -20.68
C GLY A 234 11.91 -7.80 -21.84
N VAL A 235 10.97 -8.69 -21.53
CA VAL A 235 10.34 -9.59 -22.50
C VAL A 235 8.96 -9.04 -22.82
N LEU A 236 8.78 -8.54 -24.05
CA LEU A 236 7.48 -8.12 -24.58
C LEU A 236 6.88 -9.19 -25.49
N LYS A 237 5.60 -9.48 -25.30
CA LYS A 237 4.83 -10.35 -26.18
C LYS A 237 3.48 -9.72 -26.50
N LYS A 238 3.25 -9.42 -27.78
CA LYS A 238 1.92 -9.03 -28.28
C LYS A 238 0.99 -10.24 -28.24
N GLN A 239 -0.13 -10.13 -27.53
CA GLN A 239 -1.13 -11.18 -27.39
C GLN A 239 -2.28 -10.97 -28.38
N GLU A 240 -2.77 -9.75 -28.48
CA GLU A 240 -3.86 -9.34 -29.36
C GLU A 240 -3.48 -8.04 -30.10
N LYS A 241 -4.39 -7.49 -30.91
CA LYS A 241 -4.16 -6.26 -31.67
C LYS A 241 -3.79 -5.05 -30.78
N ASP A 242 -4.33 -5.01 -29.57
CA ASP A 242 -4.29 -3.92 -28.61
C ASP A 242 -3.71 -4.32 -27.24
N ARG A 243 -3.26 -5.57 -27.06
CA ARG A 243 -2.82 -6.12 -25.77
C ARG A 243 -1.42 -6.73 -25.82
N TYR A 244 -0.61 -6.41 -24.82
CA TYR A 244 0.77 -6.89 -24.65
C TYR A 244 1.03 -7.40 -23.24
N PHE A 245 1.78 -8.50 -23.14
CA PHE A 245 2.43 -8.92 -21.91
C PHE A 245 3.85 -8.41 -21.88
N PHE A 246 4.26 -7.90 -20.72
CA PHE A 246 5.57 -7.34 -20.51
C PHE A 246 6.14 -7.81 -19.17
N TYR A 247 7.26 -8.54 -19.23
CA TYR A 247 7.97 -9.03 -18.05
C TYR A 247 9.34 -8.38 -17.94
N PHE A 248 9.70 -7.92 -16.75
CA PHE A 248 11.00 -7.28 -16.51
C PHE A 248 11.44 -7.46 -15.05
N GLN A 249 12.69 -7.11 -14.73
CA GLN A 249 13.21 -7.24 -13.37
C GLN A 249 12.79 -6.07 -12.47
N ARG A 250 12.51 -6.34 -11.19
CA ARG A 250 12.05 -5.37 -10.19
C ARG A 250 12.94 -4.13 -10.06
N ARG A 251 14.25 -4.26 -10.26
CA ARG A 251 15.22 -3.14 -10.23
C ARG A 251 14.88 -2.00 -11.20
N HIS A 252 14.14 -2.30 -12.28
CA HIS A 252 13.80 -1.31 -13.29
C HIS A 252 12.47 -0.61 -13.00
N LEU A 253 11.65 -1.14 -12.08
CA LEU A 253 10.36 -0.55 -11.74
C LEU A 253 10.53 0.85 -11.14
N ASP A 254 11.54 1.04 -10.27
CA ASP A 254 11.79 2.33 -9.63
C ASP A 254 12.10 3.42 -10.67
N LYS A 255 12.86 3.07 -11.73
CA LYS A 255 13.14 3.98 -12.86
C LYS A 255 11.85 4.40 -13.59
N PHE A 256 10.90 3.49 -13.76
CA PHE A 256 9.60 3.81 -14.38
C PHE A 256 8.69 4.63 -13.45
N GLU A 257 8.75 4.39 -12.13
CA GLU A 257 8.04 5.21 -11.15
C GLU A 257 8.62 6.64 -11.11
N GLU A 258 9.95 6.81 -11.16
CA GLU A 258 10.65 8.10 -11.18
C GLU A 258 10.32 8.95 -12.41
N ASN A 259 10.30 8.34 -13.61
CA ASN A 259 9.93 9.05 -14.84
C ASN A 259 8.40 9.13 -15.07
N LYS A 260 7.61 8.66 -14.09
CA LYS A 260 6.13 8.66 -14.12
C LYS A 260 5.54 8.03 -15.38
N PHE A 261 6.16 6.97 -15.89
CA PHE A 261 5.72 6.25 -17.09
C PHE A 261 5.52 7.17 -18.31
N GLU A 262 6.60 7.82 -18.74
CA GLU A 262 6.62 8.74 -19.90
C GLU A 262 6.03 8.15 -21.20
N ILE A 263 6.04 6.82 -21.34
CA ILE A 263 5.38 6.07 -22.42
C ILE A 263 3.91 6.49 -22.63
N LEU A 264 3.16 6.81 -21.57
CA LEU A 264 1.78 7.30 -21.67
C LEU A 264 1.70 8.61 -22.47
N LYS A 265 2.66 9.51 -22.27
CA LYS A 265 2.74 10.78 -22.98
C LYS A 265 3.18 10.58 -24.43
N LYS A 266 4.23 9.79 -24.66
CA LYS A 266 4.74 9.50 -26.00
C LYS A 266 3.67 8.88 -26.91
N VAL A 267 2.84 7.98 -26.38
CA VAL A 267 1.76 7.35 -27.16
C VAL A 267 0.63 8.32 -27.48
N LYS A 268 0.29 9.26 -26.59
CA LYS A 268 -0.71 10.30 -26.88
C LYS A 268 -0.27 11.28 -27.97
N GLU A 269 1.03 11.50 -28.11
CA GLU A 269 1.60 12.42 -29.09
C GLU A 269 1.65 11.82 -30.51
N ILE A 270 1.29 10.55 -30.68
CA ILE A 270 1.18 9.92 -32.01
C ILE A 270 0.10 10.65 -32.82
N ASN A 271 0.53 11.21 -33.95
CA ASN A 271 -0.34 11.89 -34.91
C ASN A 271 -0.06 11.39 -36.33
N VAL A 272 -0.75 10.33 -36.71
CA VAL A 272 -0.68 9.67 -38.04
C VAL A 272 -2.09 9.71 -38.65
N GLY A 273 -2.69 10.89 -38.70
CA GLY A 273 -4.03 11.10 -39.25
C GLY A 273 -5.20 10.70 -38.33
N ASN A 274 -4.90 10.20 -37.13
CA ASN A 274 -5.87 10.00 -36.06
C ASN A 274 -6.31 11.36 -35.47
N LYS A 275 -7.62 11.61 -35.30
CA LYS A 275 -8.08 12.82 -34.59
C LYS A 275 -8.16 12.61 -33.09
N LEU A 276 -8.42 11.37 -32.67
CA LEU A 276 -8.39 10.98 -31.26
C LEU A 276 -6.97 10.55 -30.87
N PRO A 277 -6.42 11.04 -29.75
CA PRO A 277 -5.12 10.58 -29.25
C PRO A 277 -5.22 9.12 -28.80
N ILE A 278 -4.17 8.34 -29.02
CA ILE A 278 -4.09 6.96 -28.50
C ILE A 278 -3.77 7.01 -27.00
N THR A 279 -4.42 6.16 -26.21
CA THR A 279 -4.18 6.04 -24.76
C THR A 279 -3.81 4.61 -24.37
N LEU A 280 -3.00 4.49 -23.30
CA LEU A 280 -2.56 3.20 -22.75
C LEU A 280 -3.05 3.04 -21.31
N SER A 281 -3.57 1.86 -21.01
CA SER A 281 -3.83 1.37 -19.67
C SER A 281 -2.84 0.27 -19.33
N ILE A 282 -2.06 0.45 -18.26
CA ILE A 282 -1.00 -0.50 -17.87
C ILE A 282 -1.27 -1.01 -16.47
N GLY A 283 -1.43 -2.32 -16.32
CA GLY A 283 -1.42 -3.01 -15.03
C GLY A 283 -0.05 -3.58 -14.74
N ILE A 284 0.48 -3.37 -13.53
CA ILE A 284 1.77 -3.91 -13.08
C ILE A 284 1.55 -4.64 -11.76
N GLY A 285 2.02 -5.87 -11.67
CA GLY A 285 2.00 -6.68 -10.45
C GLY A 285 3.41 -7.01 -9.99
N CYS A 286 3.71 -6.71 -8.73
CA CYS A 286 5.04 -6.94 -8.15
C CYS A 286 4.96 -7.47 -6.71
N ASN A 287 6.11 -7.96 -6.23
CA ASN A 287 6.35 -8.45 -4.87
C ASN A 287 5.50 -9.64 -4.38
N GLY A 288 4.72 -10.26 -5.26
CA GLY A 288 4.08 -11.55 -5.01
C GLY A 288 5.09 -12.64 -4.66
N SER A 289 4.61 -13.65 -3.93
CA SER A 289 5.37 -14.83 -3.55
C SER A 289 5.80 -15.68 -4.75
N THR A 290 5.03 -15.61 -5.85
CA THR A 290 5.29 -16.34 -7.10
C THR A 290 5.07 -15.45 -8.33
N MET A 291 5.61 -15.88 -9.48
CA MET A 291 5.36 -15.21 -10.76
C MET A 291 3.86 -15.21 -11.13
N ALA A 292 3.15 -16.31 -10.86
CA ALA A 292 1.71 -16.41 -11.12
C ALA A 292 0.91 -15.40 -10.29
N GLU A 293 1.34 -15.15 -9.04
CA GLU A 293 0.74 -14.11 -8.21
C GLU A 293 1.01 -12.71 -8.75
N ASN A 294 2.24 -12.41 -9.22
CA ASN A 294 2.54 -11.15 -9.90
C ASN A 294 1.69 -10.97 -11.17
N ASP A 295 1.45 -12.04 -11.93
CA ASP A 295 0.58 -11.99 -13.10
C ASP A 295 -0.87 -11.66 -12.72
N SER A 296 -1.42 -12.36 -11.72
CA SER A 296 -2.74 -12.06 -11.16
C SER A 296 -2.86 -10.62 -10.64
N TYR A 297 -1.81 -10.12 -9.97
CA TYR A 297 -1.75 -8.73 -9.52
C TYR A 297 -1.74 -7.74 -10.69
N SER A 298 -1.01 -8.05 -11.77
CA SER A 298 -0.97 -7.20 -12.97
C SER A 298 -2.33 -7.11 -13.68
N GLN A 299 -3.10 -8.21 -13.72
CA GLN A 299 -4.47 -8.22 -14.23
C GLN A 299 -5.40 -7.39 -13.34
N THR A 300 -5.32 -7.59 -12.02
CA THR A 300 -6.11 -6.79 -11.05
C THR A 300 -5.81 -5.30 -11.19
N ALA A 301 -4.53 -4.95 -11.36
CA ALA A 301 -4.08 -3.57 -11.57
C ALA A 301 -4.59 -3.01 -12.90
N LEU A 302 -4.58 -3.80 -13.98
CA LEU A 302 -5.13 -3.39 -15.27
C LEU A 302 -6.65 -3.14 -15.17
N ASP A 303 -7.39 -4.03 -14.52
CA ASP A 303 -8.83 -3.84 -14.29
C ASP A 303 -9.13 -2.59 -13.47
N MET A 304 -8.26 -2.27 -12.53
CA MET A 304 -8.31 -1.03 -11.76
C MET A 304 -8.02 0.19 -12.65
N ALA A 305 -7.03 0.12 -13.54
CA ALA A 305 -6.71 1.18 -14.48
C ALA A 305 -7.91 1.47 -15.41
N LEU A 306 -8.45 0.43 -16.04
CA LEU A 306 -9.59 0.51 -16.94
C LEU A 306 -10.86 0.98 -16.22
N GLY A 307 -11.11 0.48 -15.01
CA GLY A 307 -12.22 0.90 -14.16
C GLY A 307 -12.11 2.33 -13.63
N ARG A 308 -10.98 3.00 -13.84
CA ARG A 308 -10.77 4.42 -13.53
C ARG A 308 -10.79 5.31 -14.79
N GLY A 309 -11.24 4.76 -15.92
CA GLY A 309 -11.30 5.40 -17.22
C GLY A 309 -10.18 4.95 -18.18
N GLY A 310 -9.14 4.31 -17.67
CA GLY A 310 -7.95 3.99 -18.44
C GLY A 310 -6.94 5.14 -18.45
N ASP A 311 -6.12 5.22 -19.51
CA ASP A 311 -5.07 6.22 -19.69
C ASP A 311 -4.15 6.43 -18.46
N GLN A 312 -3.76 5.33 -17.83
CA GLN A 312 -2.98 5.35 -16.61
C GLN A 312 -2.22 4.03 -16.39
N VAL A 313 -1.20 4.11 -15.55
CA VAL A 313 -0.52 2.95 -14.99
C VAL A 313 -0.99 2.74 -13.57
N VAL A 314 -1.33 1.50 -13.25
CA VAL A 314 -1.62 1.05 -11.89
C VAL A 314 -0.62 -0.03 -11.51
N ILE A 315 0.02 0.14 -10.36
CA ILE A 315 0.91 -0.85 -9.76
C ILE A 315 0.18 -1.45 -8.56
N LYS A 316 0.05 -2.78 -8.53
CA LYS A 316 -0.38 -3.54 -7.36
C LYS A 316 0.84 -4.18 -6.69
N ASP A 317 1.15 -3.69 -5.50
CA ASP A 317 2.18 -4.20 -4.60
C ASP A 317 1.49 -4.87 -3.40
N ILE A 318 1.21 -6.15 -3.55
CA ILE A 318 0.45 -6.97 -2.58
C ILE A 318 -0.95 -6.38 -2.34
N ASP A 319 -1.11 -5.55 -1.31
CA ASP A 319 -2.38 -4.91 -0.92
C ASP A 319 -2.44 -3.43 -1.29
N GLN A 320 -1.33 -2.84 -1.76
CA GLN A 320 -1.24 -1.43 -2.07
C GLN A 320 -1.37 -1.17 -3.57
N PHE A 321 -2.09 -0.11 -3.92
CA PHE A 321 -2.18 0.39 -5.28
C PHE A 321 -1.46 1.73 -5.39
N LYS A 322 -0.64 1.88 -6.44
CA LYS A 322 -0.06 3.16 -6.86
C LYS A 322 -0.55 3.52 -8.25
N PHE A 323 -0.81 4.81 -8.47
CA PHE A 323 -1.43 5.31 -9.70
C PHE A 323 -0.54 6.37 -10.36
N TYR A 324 -0.38 6.28 -11.68
CA TYR A 324 0.40 7.23 -12.48
C TYR A 324 -0.39 7.58 -13.75
N GLY A 325 -0.56 8.87 -14.05
CA GLY A 325 -1.34 9.34 -15.22
C GLY A 325 -2.77 9.78 -14.87
N GLY A 326 -3.71 9.68 -15.82
CA GLY A 326 -5.13 10.02 -15.62
C GLY A 326 -5.54 11.47 -15.87
N SER A 327 -4.74 12.25 -16.62
CA SER A 327 -4.98 13.68 -16.91
C SER A 327 -5.78 13.96 -18.20
N SER A 328 -6.21 12.94 -18.95
CA SER A 328 -6.96 13.13 -20.20
C SER A 328 -8.38 13.66 -19.95
N LYS A 329 -8.84 14.58 -20.82
CA LYS A 329 -10.26 14.91 -20.97
C LYS A 329 -11.06 13.62 -21.17
N GLU A 330 -12.18 13.51 -20.46
CA GLU A 330 -13.04 12.33 -20.45
C GLU A 330 -13.60 12.08 -21.86
N VAL A 331 -13.00 11.14 -22.60
CA VAL A 331 -13.50 10.72 -23.91
C VAL A 331 -14.44 9.54 -23.70
N GLU A 332 -15.72 9.77 -23.95
CA GLU A 332 -16.76 8.74 -23.94
C GLU A 332 -16.43 7.62 -24.95
N LYS A 333 -16.36 6.37 -24.47
CA LYS A 333 -16.20 5.19 -25.34
C LYS A 333 -17.52 4.91 -26.07
N ARG A 334 -17.46 4.75 -27.40
CA ARG A 334 -18.64 4.67 -28.28
C ARG A 334 -19.18 3.25 -28.50
N THR A 335 -18.54 2.21 -27.96
CA THR A 335 -18.82 0.83 -28.38
C THR A 335 -20.02 0.21 -27.65
N LYS A 336 -21.18 0.18 -28.33
CA LYS A 336 -22.45 -0.46 -27.91
C LYS A 336 -22.38 -1.97 -27.66
N VAL A 337 -21.25 -2.62 -27.98
CA VAL A 337 -21.06 -4.08 -27.88
C VAL A 337 -21.12 -4.55 -26.43
N LYS A 338 -20.54 -3.80 -25.49
CA LYS A 338 -20.46 -4.19 -24.08
C LYS A 338 -21.83 -4.21 -23.40
N ALA A 339 -22.64 -3.17 -23.61
CA ALA A 339 -24.02 -3.11 -23.11
C ALA A 339 -24.83 -4.34 -23.54
N ARG A 340 -24.72 -4.75 -24.82
CA ARG A 340 -25.43 -5.92 -25.34
C ARG A 340 -24.99 -7.23 -24.66
N VAL A 341 -23.69 -7.45 -24.51
CA VAL A 341 -23.15 -8.66 -23.86
C VAL A 341 -23.59 -8.72 -22.39
N VAL A 342 -23.48 -7.60 -21.68
CA VAL A 342 -23.92 -7.48 -20.28
C VAL A 342 -25.42 -7.75 -20.16
N SER A 343 -26.23 -7.25 -21.09
CA SER A 343 -27.69 -7.44 -21.07
C SER A 343 -28.07 -8.92 -21.14
N TYR A 344 -27.45 -9.67 -22.06
CA TYR A 344 -27.69 -11.11 -22.17
C TYR A 344 -27.18 -11.86 -20.92
N ALA A 345 -25.98 -11.55 -20.43
CA ALA A 345 -25.45 -12.18 -19.22
C ALA A 345 -26.33 -11.92 -17.99
N LEU A 346 -26.81 -10.69 -17.80
CA LEU A 346 -27.70 -10.33 -16.69
C LEU A 346 -29.06 -11.03 -16.81
N LYS A 347 -29.61 -11.15 -18.03
CA LYS A 347 -30.85 -11.89 -18.29
C LYS A 347 -30.73 -13.35 -17.85
N GLU A 348 -29.65 -14.03 -18.23
CA GLU A 348 -29.42 -15.43 -17.83
C GLU A 348 -29.29 -15.56 -16.30
N LEU A 349 -28.53 -14.67 -15.66
CA LEU A 349 -28.39 -14.65 -14.20
C LEU A 349 -29.75 -14.48 -13.48
N ILE A 350 -30.63 -13.61 -14.00
CA ILE A 350 -31.97 -13.42 -13.45
C ILE A 350 -32.83 -14.68 -13.63
N LEU A 351 -32.80 -15.31 -14.82
CA LEU A 351 -33.60 -16.51 -15.11
C LEU A 351 -33.19 -17.71 -14.24
N GLU A 352 -31.89 -17.86 -13.97
CA GLU A 352 -31.33 -18.89 -13.09
C GLU A 352 -31.61 -18.68 -11.59
N SER A 353 -32.00 -17.47 -11.20
CA SER A 353 -32.19 -17.10 -9.80
C SER A 353 -33.64 -17.27 -9.35
N GLU A 354 -33.85 -17.56 -8.07
CA GLU A 354 -35.21 -17.72 -7.51
C GLU A 354 -35.87 -16.36 -7.28
N ASN A 355 -35.10 -15.42 -6.71
CA ASN A 355 -35.47 -14.04 -6.47
C ASN A 355 -34.27 -13.11 -6.71
N VAL A 356 -34.56 -11.81 -6.88
CA VAL A 356 -33.55 -10.78 -7.07
C VAL A 356 -33.69 -9.72 -5.97
N ILE A 357 -32.57 -9.37 -5.35
CA ILE A 357 -32.48 -8.26 -4.40
C ILE A 357 -31.65 -7.17 -5.07
N ILE A 358 -32.15 -5.94 -5.03
CA ILE A 358 -31.49 -4.79 -5.65
C ILE A 358 -31.15 -3.80 -4.55
N MET A 359 -29.93 -3.28 -4.52
CA MET A 359 -29.53 -2.24 -3.56
C MET A 359 -28.62 -1.20 -4.20
N GLY A 360 -28.66 0.01 -3.68
CA GLY A 360 -27.77 1.11 -4.06
C GLY A 360 -26.68 1.37 -3.02
N HIS A 361 -26.18 2.61 -3.01
CA HIS A 361 -25.41 3.15 -1.90
C HIS A 361 -26.31 3.66 -0.76
N LYS A 362 -25.74 3.81 0.44
CA LYS A 362 -26.35 4.47 1.60
C LYS A 362 -26.79 5.89 1.25
N ASN A 363 -27.92 6.32 1.81
CA ASN A 363 -28.53 7.61 1.47
C ASN A 363 -28.75 7.72 -0.04
N ALA A 364 -29.33 6.67 -0.62
CA ALA A 364 -29.59 6.55 -2.05
C ALA A 364 -30.21 7.84 -2.61
N ASP A 365 -29.66 8.33 -3.71
CA ASP A 365 -30.26 9.40 -4.47
C ASP A 365 -31.20 8.84 -5.55
N ILE A 366 -31.64 9.71 -6.44
CA ILE A 366 -32.61 9.34 -7.46
C ILE A 366 -31.98 8.54 -8.61
N ASP A 367 -30.66 8.57 -8.79
CA ASP A 367 -29.99 7.74 -9.79
C ASP A 367 -29.92 6.29 -9.31
N ALA A 368 -29.46 6.06 -8.08
CA ALA A 368 -29.52 4.74 -7.44
C ALA A 368 -30.95 4.17 -7.45
N CYS A 369 -31.96 4.98 -7.08
CA CYS A 369 -33.37 4.55 -7.07
C CYS A 369 -33.91 4.30 -8.49
N GLY A 370 -33.62 5.19 -9.44
CA GLY A 370 -34.03 5.07 -10.83
C GLY A 370 -33.44 3.83 -11.50
N ALA A 371 -32.14 3.60 -11.34
CA ALA A 371 -31.44 2.42 -11.80
C ALA A 371 -32.04 1.15 -11.18
N ALA A 372 -32.32 1.14 -9.88
CA ALA A 372 -32.95 0.00 -9.21
C ALA A 372 -34.35 -0.31 -9.77
N ILE A 373 -35.15 0.72 -10.07
CA ILE A 373 -36.47 0.55 -10.70
C ILE A 373 -36.36 0.00 -12.13
N GLY A 374 -35.35 0.43 -12.89
CA GLY A 374 -35.07 -0.13 -14.21
C GLY A 374 -34.73 -1.63 -14.17
N ILE A 375 -33.87 -2.03 -13.22
CA ILE A 375 -33.58 -3.45 -12.98
C ILE A 375 -34.83 -4.21 -12.51
N TYR A 376 -35.62 -3.64 -11.60
CA TYR A 376 -36.89 -4.24 -11.19
C TYR A 376 -37.82 -4.50 -12.38
N ARG A 377 -37.98 -3.53 -13.29
CA ARG A 377 -38.79 -3.70 -14.51
C ARG A 377 -38.28 -4.87 -15.35
N MET A 378 -36.96 -4.98 -15.52
CA MET A 378 -36.34 -6.11 -16.23
C MET A 378 -36.70 -7.46 -15.57
N VAL A 379 -36.52 -7.58 -14.25
CA VAL A 379 -36.79 -8.81 -13.49
C VAL A 379 -38.27 -9.17 -13.54
N ASN A 380 -39.16 -8.21 -13.30
CA ASN A 380 -40.59 -8.41 -13.31
C ASN A 380 -41.12 -8.81 -14.70
N SER A 381 -40.56 -8.24 -15.78
CA SER A 381 -40.91 -8.65 -17.16
C SER A 381 -40.44 -10.06 -17.52
N LEU A 382 -39.48 -10.63 -16.78
CA LEU A 382 -39.05 -12.03 -16.91
C LEU A 382 -39.85 -12.99 -15.98
N GLY A 383 -40.86 -12.48 -15.27
CA GLY A 383 -41.72 -13.28 -14.38
C GLY A 383 -41.04 -13.71 -13.08
N LYS A 384 -39.99 -12.98 -12.66
CA LYS A 384 -39.27 -13.21 -11.40
C LYS A 384 -39.63 -12.15 -10.37
N GLU A 385 -39.47 -12.49 -9.09
CA GLU A 385 -39.70 -11.55 -7.99
C GLU A 385 -38.44 -10.72 -7.71
N ALA A 386 -38.61 -9.41 -7.50
CA ALA A 386 -37.56 -8.49 -7.10
C ALA A 386 -37.98 -7.63 -5.91
N LYS A 387 -37.03 -7.35 -5.01
CA LYS A 387 -37.16 -6.38 -3.91
C LYS A 387 -36.02 -5.36 -3.95
N ILE A 388 -36.32 -4.09 -3.66
CA ILE A 388 -35.34 -3.00 -3.59
C ILE A 388 -35.07 -2.69 -2.12
N VAL A 389 -33.82 -2.80 -1.70
CA VAL A 389 -33.39 -2.48 -0.33
C VAL A 389 -33.07 -1.01 -0.24
N MET A 390 -33.78 -0.29 0.64
CA MET A 390 -33.58 1.14 0.85
C MET A 390 -34.12 1.55 2.22
N GLN A 391 -33.25 2.05 3.10
CA GLN A 391 -33.57 2.45 4.47
C GLN A 391 -33.60 3.97 4.62
N THR A 392 -32.58 4.65 4.09
CA THR A 392 -32.50 6.11 4.13
C THR A 392 -32.67 6.70 2.73
N VAL A 393 -33.66 7.58 2.60
CA VAL A 393 -34.02 8.22 1.34
C VAL A 393 -34.07 9.72 1.50
N ASN A 394 -33.55 10.44 0.50
CA ASN A 394 -33.67 11.89 0.47
C ASN A 394 -35.10 12.33 0.08
N GLN A 395 -35.38 13.63 0.16
CA GLN A 395 -36.71 14.17 -0.14
C GLN A 395 -37.16 13.88 -1.57
N ALA A 396 -36.27 13.98 -2.56
CA ALA A 396 -36.59 13.75 -3.98
C ALA A 396 -36.97 12.28 -4.22
N VAL A 397 -36.21 11.34 -3.64
CA VAL A 397 -36.49 9.90 -3.69
C VAL A 397 -37.82 9.58 -3.01
N ASN A 398 -38.09 10.16 -1.82
CA ASN A 398 -39.37 10.01 -1.15
C ASN A 398 -40.55 10.50 -2.00
N MET A 399 -40.43 11.67 -2.62
CA MET A 399 -41.45 12.21 -3.51
C MET A 399 -41.68 11.29 -4.71
N TYR A 400 -40.59 10.75 -5.28
CA TYR A 400 -40.67 9.81 -6.39
C TYR A 400 -41.36 8.50 -6.00
N ILE A 401 -40.96 7.86 -4.90
CA ILE A 401 -41.57 6.60 -4.42
C ILE A 401 -43.06 6.78 -4.17
N ASN A 402 -43.45 7.85 -3.47
CA ASN A 402 -44.86 8.17 -3.22
C ASN A 402 -45.64 8.40 -4.53
N SER A 403 -44.96 8.85 -5.59
CA SER A 403 -45.58 9.04 -6.89
C SER A 403 -45.84 7.72 -7.62
N LEU A 404 -45.12 6.62 -7.34
CA LEU A 404 -45.23 5.33 -8.07
C LEU A 404 -46.62 4.71 -7.97
N GLY A 405 -47.25 4.80 -6.80
CA GLY A 405 -48.58 4.26 -6.50
C GLY A 405 -48.56 2.86 -5.89
N LYS A 406 -49.75 2.33 -5.59
CA LYS A 406 -49.93 1.12 -4.74
C LYS A 406 -49.25 -0.15 -5.28
N ASP A 407 -49.14 -0.30 -6.60
CA ASP A 407 -48.49 -1.45 -7.23
C ASP A 407 -47.00 -1.63 -6.83
N TYR A 408 -46.40 -0.62 -6.18
CA TYR A 408 -44.98 -0.62 -5.77
C TYR A 408 -44.80 -0.56 -4.25
N GLU A 409 -45.87 -0.62 -3.44
CA GLU A 409 -45.76 -0.52 -1.97
C GLU A 409 -44.91 -1.66 -1.38
N ASP A 410 -45.08 -2.89 -1.87
CA ASP A 410 -44.32 -4.06 -1.40
C ASP A 410 -42.93 -4.21 -2.04
N LEU A 411 -42.52 -3.27 -2.90
CA LEU A 411 -41.25 -3.34 -3.63
C LEU A 411 -40.07 -2.94 -2.73
N PHE A 412 -40.26 -1.93 -1.90
CA PHE A 412 -39.19 -1.34 -1.09
C PHE A 412 -39.15 -1.98 0.30
N VAL A 413 -38.01 -2.56 0.66
CA VAL A 413 -37.86 -3.36 1.88
C VAL A 413 -36.67 -2.92 2.73
N THR A 414 -36.70 -3.28 4.01
CA THR A 414 -35.58 -3.05 4.93
C THR A 414 -34.47 -4.07 4.72
N GLY A 415 -33.26 -3.73 5.19
CA GLY A 415 -32.12 -4.66 5.16
C GLY A 415 -32.38 -5.97 5.90
N SER A 416 -33.10 -5.91 7.04
CA SER A 416 -33.44 -7.11 7.82
C SER A 416 -34.33 -8.06 7.05
N TYR A 417 -35.39 -7.55 6.41
CA TYR A 417 -36.29 -8.37 5.59
C TYR A 417 -35.56 -8.95 4.37
N ALA A 418 -34.71 -8.14 3.73
CA ALA A 418 -33.88 -8.61 2.62
C ALA A 418 -32.98 -9.79 3.03
N GLY A 419 -32.35 -9.71 4.22
CA GLY A 419 -31.54 -10.80 4.77
C GLY A 419 -32.32 -12.09 5.02
N GLU A 420 -33.61 -12.00 5.41
CA GLU A 420 -34.47 -13.16 5.65
C GLU A 420 -34.87 -13.91 4.36
N ILE A 421 -34.97 -13.20 3.23
CA ILE A 421 -35.37 -13.78 1.94
C ILE A 421 -34.17 -14.19 1.06
N ILE A 422 -32.94 -13.99 1.52
CA ILE A 422 -31.74 -14.45 0.82
C ILE A 422 -31.67 -15.98 0.88
N THR A 423 -31.41 -16.57 -0.28
CA THR A 423 -31.13 -17.98 -0.46
C THR A 423 -29.85 -18.15 -1.28
N GLU A 424 -29.38 -19.40 -1.38
CA GLU A 424 -28.27 -19.81 -2.24
C GLU A 424 -28.47 -19.45 -3.73
N LYS A 425 -29.72 -19.23 -4.17
CA LYS A 425 -30.07 -18.87 -5.55
C LYS A 425 -30.60 -17.44 -5.69
N THR A 426 -30.38 -16.60 -4.68
CA THR A 426 -30.69 -15.17 -4.78
C THR A 426 -29.60 -14.45 -5.58
N LEU A 427 -30.03 -13.56 -6.47
CA LEU A 427 -29.15 -12.63 -7.16
C LEU A 427 -29.19 -11.27 -6.47
N LEU A 428 -28.03 -10.77 -6.05
CA LEU A 428 -27.89 -9.40 -5.54
C LEU A 428 -27.37 -8.49 -6.65
N VAL A 429 -28.15 -7.47 -7.01
CA VAL A 429 -27.76 -6.44 -7.99
C VAL A 429 -27.45 -5.16 -7.24
N VAL A 430 -26.20 -4.73 -7.28
CA VAL A 430 -25.74 -3.45 -6.74
C VAL A 430 -25.71 -2.43 -7.87
N VAL A 431 -26.45 -1.34 -7.70
CA VAL A 431 -26.50 -0.23 -8.66
C VAL A 431 -25.87 1.02 -8.06
N ASP A 432 -25.24 1.82 -8.91
CA ASP A 432 -24.74 3.16 -8.57
C ASP A 432 -23.66 3.20 -7.46
N THR A 433 -23.04 2.05 -7.19
CA THR A 433 -21.84 1.97 -6.36
C THR A 433 -21.09 0.66 -6.58
N HIS A 434 -19.76 0.74 -6.49
CA HIS A 434 -18.87 -0.42 -6.45
C HIS A 434 -18.24 -0.64 -5.08
N LYS A 435 -18.35 0.33 -4.15
CA LYS A 435 -17.61 0.35 -2.88
C LYS A 435 -18.37 -0.40 -1.79
N LYS A 436 -17.75 -1.40 -1.16
CA LYS A 436 -18.41 -2.26 -0.15
C LYS A 436 -18.85 -1.46 1.07
N SER A 437 -18.07 -0.49 1.50
CA SER A 437 -18.32 0.25 2.75
C SER A 437 -19.57 1.13 2.72
N ILE A 438 -19.97 1.56 1.52
CA ILE A 438 -21.07 2.52 1.31
C ILE A 438 -22.30 1.90 0.65
N THR A 439 -22.32 0.60 0.33
CA THR A 439 -23.57 -0.05 -0.08
C THR A 439 -24.62 0.06 1.02
N GLU A 440 -25.90 0.15 0.66
CA GLU A 440 -27.03 0.33 1.59
C GLU A 440 -26.93 -0.63 2.79
N VAL A 441 -26.68 -1.92 2.52
CA VAL A 441 -26.53 -2.97 3.54
C VAL A 441 -25.33 -3.86 3.22
N PRO A 442 -24.13 -3.53 3.73
CA PRO A 442 -22.90 -4.26 3.39
C PRO A 442 -22.92 -5.75 3.75
N SER A 443 -23.70 -6.16 4.76
CA SER A 443 -23.80 -7.58 5.14
C SER A 443 -24.38 -8.46 4.04
N LEU A 444 -25.30 -7.94 3.21
CA LEU A 444 -25.92 -8.70 2.12
C LEU A 444 -24.90 -9.18 1.07
N LEU A 445 -23.77 -8.47 0.93
CA LEU A 445 -22.66 -8.89 0.05
C LEU A 445 -21.99 -10.17 0.53
N ASN A 446 -21.98 -10.42 1.84
CA ASN A 446 -21.42 -11.64 2.42
C ASN A 446 -22.44 -12.78 2.41
N ASP A 447 -23.73 -12.45 2.52
CA ASP A 447 -24.82 -13.42 2.57
C ASP A 447 -25.22 -13.95 1.18
N THR A 448 -24.81 -13.26 0.10
CA THR A 448 -25.19 -13.60 -1.28
C THR A 448 -24.00 -14.09 -2.11
N LYS A 449 -24.17 -15.21 -2.84
CA LYS A 449 -23.12 -15.78 -3.70
C LYS A 449 -23.06 -15.20 -5.12
N LYS A 450 -24.20 -14.81 -5.69
CA LYS A 450 -24.29 -14.21 -7.03
C LYS A 450 -24.48 -12.71 -6.91
N ILE A 451 -23.45 -11.94 -7.23
CA ILE A 451 -23.47 -10.47 -7.13
C ILE A 451 -23.22 -9.85 -8.51
N VAL A 452 -24.09 -8.93 -8.92
CA VAL A 452 -23.92 -8.09 -10.10
C VAL A 452 -23.65 -6.66 -9.64
N VAL A 453 -22.71 -5.97 -10.27
CA VAL A 453 -22.42 -4.55 -10.00
C VAL A 453 -22.61 -3.73 -11.28
N ILE A 454 -23.40 -2.68 -11.22
CA ILE A 454 -23.62 -1.71 -12.32
C ILE A 454 -23.29 -0.32 -11.78
N ASP A 455 -22.22 0.30 -12.29
CA ASP A 455 -21.73 1.56 -11.74
C ASP A 455 -21.00 2.42 -12.79
N HIS A 456 -21.05 3.74 -12.61
CA HIS A 456 -20.44 4.74 -13.48
C HIS A 456 -19.38 5.60 -12.76
N HIS A 457 -19.12 5.36 -11.48
CA HIS A 457 -18.06 6.05 -10.74
C HIS A 457 -16.66 5.60 -11.19
N ARG A 458 -15.58 6.26 -10.77
CA ARG A 458 -14.23 5.70 -10.95
C ARG A 458 -13.93 4.68 -9.85
N LYS A 459 -13.37 3.51 -10.21
CA LYS A 459 -13.00 2.49 -9.22
C LYS A 459 -12.00 3.02 -8.17
N GLY A 460 -12.32 2.82 -6.90
CA GLY A 460 -11.43 3.02 -5.76
C GLY A 460 -10.78 1.72 -5.28
N THR A 461 -10.00 1.79 -4.20
CA THR A 461 -9.40 0.61 -3.55
C THR A 461 -10.40 -0.20 -2.75
N ASP A 462 -11.46 0.44 -2.24
CA ASP A 462 -12.64 -0.24 -1.70
C ASP A 462 -13.55 -0.63 -2.88
N PHE A 463 -13.69 -1.92 -3.18
CA PHE A 463 -14.56 -2.40 -4.23
C PHE A 463 -15.12 -3.80 -3.91
N ILE A 464 -16.26 -4.15 -4.52
CA ILE A 464 -16.86 -5.49 -4.48
C ILE A 464 -16.03 -6.42 -5.37
N ASP A 465 -15.35 -7.39 -4.76
CA ASP A 465 -14.35 -8.29 -5.34
C ASP A 465 -14.92 -9.62 -5.84
N ASN A 466 -16.09 -10.05 -5.34
CA ASN A 466 -16.75 -11.31 -5.67
C ASN A 466 -17.96 -11.16 -6.61
N ALA A 467 -17.98 -10.12 -7.46
CA ALA A 467 -19.05 -9.94 -8.43
C ALA A 467 -18.93 -10.95 -9.60
N VAL A 468 -20.00 -11.67 -9.91
CA VAL A 468 -20.07 -12.58 -11.07
C VAL A 468 -20.22 -11.84 -12.40
N LEU A 469 -20.74 -10.61 -12.35
CA LEU A 469 -20.85 -9.71 -13.50
C LEU A 469 -20.65 -8.27 -13.03
N THR A 470 -19.83 -7.52 -13.76
CA THR A 470 -19.59 -6.10 -13.48
C THR A 470 -19.76 -5.30 -14.75
N TYR A 471 -20.73 -4.38 -14.75
CA TYR A 471 -20.89 -3.37 -15.78
C TYR A 471 -20.46 -2.01 -15.24
N HIS A 472 -19.16 -1.74 -15.40
CA HIS A 472 -18.53 -0.52 -14.92
C HIS A 472 -18.10 0.36 -16.09
N GLU A 473 -18.68 1.55 -16.19
CA GLU A 473 -18.42 2.52 -17.26
C GLU A 473 -18.21 3.94 -16.66
N PRO A 474 -16.96 4.30 -16.30
CA PRO A 474 -16.65 5.58 -15.64
C PRO A 474 -17.01 6.86 -16.42
N TYR A 475 -17.32 6.69 -17.71
CA TYR A 475 -17.64 7.75 -18.66
C TYR A 475 -19.14 7.89 -18.95
N ALA A 476 -19.96 6.97 -18.46
CA ALA A 476 -21.41 7.11 -18.56
C ALA A 476 -21.90 8.20 -17.60
N SER A 477 -23.01 8.86 -17.94
CA SER A 477 -23.50 9.96 -17.13
C SER A 477 -23.94 9.51 -15.76
N SER A 478 -24.60 8.36 -15.68
CA SER A 478 -25.26 7.85 -14.47
C SER A 478 -25.50 6.34 -14.57
N ALA A 479 -25.77 5.67 -13.45
CA ALA A 479 -26.21 4.27 -13.45
C ALA A 479 -27.55 4.10 -14.19
N SER A 480 -28.45 5.10 -14.14
CA SER A 480 -29.68 5.09 -14.92
C SER A 480 -29.45 5.10 -16.43
N GLU A 481 -28.38 5.75 -16.93
CA GLU A 481 -27.96 5.64 -18.33
C GLU A 481 -27.62 4.18 -18.67
N LEU A 482 -26.75 3.56 -17.86
CA LEU A 482 -26.30 2.18 -18.06
C LEU A 482 -27.44 1.16 -18.02
N VAL A 483 -28.36 1.31 -17.07
CA VAL A 483 -29.55 0.44 -16.98
C VAL A 483 -30.48 0.67 -18.17
N THR A 484 -30.63 1.91 -18.64
CA THR A 484 -31.43 2.22 -19.85
C THR A 484 -30.82 1.58 -21.09
N GLU A 485 -29.50 1.54 -21.22
CA GLU A 485 -28.82 0.80 -22.30
C GLU A 485 -29.08 -0.70 -22.22
N ILE A 486 -29.03 -1.28 -21.02
CA ILE A 486 -29.31 -2.70 -20.82
C ILE A 486 -30.72 -3.04 -21.30
N LEU A 487 -31.71 -2.23 -20.89
CA LEU A 487 -33.12 -2.42 -21.23
C LEU A 487 -33.36 -2.41 -22.75
N GLN A 488 -32.56 -1.70 -23.54
CA GLN A 488 -32.72 -1.64 -25.01
C GLN A 488 -32.35 -2.95 -25.72
N TYR A 489 -31.53 -3.80 -25.12
CA TYR A 489 -31.14 -5.09 -25.69
C TYR A 489 -32.00 -6.25 -25.18
N MET A 490 -32.96 -5.97 -24.32
CA MET A 490 -33.94 -6.94 -23.88
C MET A 490 -35.00 -7.17 -24.96
N ASP A 491 -35.62 -8.35 -24.94
CA ASP A 491 -36.71 -8.66 -25.85
C ASP A 491 -37.86 -7.63 -25.69
N ASN A 492 -38.67 -7.44 -26.74
CA ASN A 492 -39.79 -6.50 -26.78
C ASN A 492 -40.85 -6.69 -25.65
N SER A 493 -40.72 -7.71 -24.81
CA SER A 493 -41.55 -7.94 -23.62
C SER A 493 -41.23 -7.00 -22.46
N VAL A 494 -40.05 -6.36 -22.44
CA VAL A 494 -39.68 -5.39 -21.39
C VAL A 494 -40.18 -4.00 -21.78
N VAL A 495 -41.35 -3.63 -21.27
CA VAL A 495 -41.96 -2.31 -21.54
C VAL A 495 -41.94 -1.47 -20.27
N LEU A 496 -41.17 -0.38 -20.29
CA LEU A 496 -41.15 0.61 -19.20
C LEU A 496 -42.51 1.30 -19.06
N LYS A 497 -43.04 1.36 -17.83
CA LYS A 497 -44.17 2.22 -17.50
C LYS A 497 -43.70 3.67 -17.39
N LYS A 498 -44.61 4.62 -17.62
CA LYS A 498 -44.34 6.07 -17.55
C LYS A 498 -43.52 6.47 -16.30
N LYS A 499 -43.96 6.05 -15.10
CA LYS A 499 -43.30 6.44 -13.85
C LYS A 499 -41.92 5.80 -13.64
N GLU A 500 -41.68 4.63 -14.23
CA GLU A 500 -40.36 3.98 -14.19
C GLU A 500 -39.39 4.69 -15.14
N ALA A 501 -39.88 5.07 -16.32
CA ALA A 501 -39.12 5.90 -17.25
C ALA A 501 -38.81 7.29 -16.66
N GLU A 502 -39.73 7.88 -15.90
CA GLU A 502 -39.50 9.13 -15.15
C GLU A 502 -38.39 8.95 -14.09
N GLY A 503 -38.32 7.81 -13.40
CA GLY A 503 -37.26 7.53 -12.41
C GLY A 503 -35.88 7.43 -13.03
N LEU A 504 -35.72 6.60 -14.06
CA LEU A 504 -34.47 6.51 -14.82
C LEU A 504 -34.06 7.87 -15.43
N TYR A 505 -35.03 8.63 -15.93
CA TYR A 505 -34.75 9.96 -16.50
C TYR A 505 -34.34 10.95 -15.39
N ALA A 506 -34.92 10.85 -14.20
CA ALA A 506 -34.55 11.67 -13.06
C ALA A 506 -33.12 11.39 -12.59
N GLY A 507 -32.66 10.13 -12.62
CA GLY A 507 -31.26 9.78 -12.37
C GLY A 507 -30.29 10.46 -13.34
N ILE A 508 -30.55 10.31 -14.65
CA ILE A 508 -29.77 11.01 -15.69
C ILE A 508 -29.82 12.53 -15.47
N TYR A 509 -31.00 13.09 -15.18
CA TYR A 509 -31.18 14.53 -14.96
C TYR A 509 -30.35 15.06 -13.78
N LEU A 510 -30.26 14.31 -12.68
CA LEU A 510 -29.51 14.67 -11.49
C LEU A 510 -28.00 14.72 -11.78
N ASP A 511 -27.43 13.59 -12.23
CA ASP A 511 -25.98 13.45 -12.39
C ASP A 511 -25.42 14.29 -13.52
N THR A 512 -26.20 14.46 -14.59
CA THR A 512 -25.80 15.33 -15.70
C THR A 512 -25.99 16.81 -15.40
N LYS A 513 -26.59 17.18 -14.26
CA LYS A 513 -27.03 18.55 -13.99
C LYS A 513 -27.84 19.12 -15.15
N ASN A 514 -28.89 18.40 -15.56
CA ASN A 514 -29.71 18.74 -16.71
C ASN A 514 -28.89 18.81 -18.02
N PHE A 515 -28.16 17.73 -18.35
CA PHE A 515 -27.40 17.55 -19.59
C PHE A 515 -26.21 18.49 -19.80
N THR A 516 -25.68 19.09 -18.73
CA THR A 516 -24.56 20.05 -18.79
C THR A 516 -23.23 19.46 -18.30
N PHE A 517 -23.27 18.34 -17.59
CA PHE A 517 -22.12 17.66 -17.01
C PHE A 517 -22.11 16.19 -17.43
N LYS A 518 -20.91 15.63 -17.71
CA LYS A 518 -20.71 14.22 -18.13
C LYS A 518 -21.77 13.69 -19.11
N THR A 519 -22.17 14.53 -20.06
CA THR A 519 -23.25 14.22 -20.98
C THR A 519 -22.66 13.83 -22.33
N GLY A 520 -22.78 12.55 -22.64
CA GLY A 520 -22.32 11.94 -23.87
C GLY A 520 -23.41 11.79 -24.92
N VAL A 521 -23.05 11.24 -26.08
CA VAL A 521 -24.03 10.84 -27.10
C VAL A 521 -24.93 9.74 -26.55
N ARG A 522 -24.37 8.78 -25.81
CA ARG A 522 -25.11 7.67 -25.18
C ARG A 522 -26.14 8.18 -24.17
N THR A 523 -25.79 9.23 -23.42
CA THR A 523 -26.70 9.90 -22.50
C THR A 523 -27.95 10.43 -23.20
N PHE A 524 -27.80 11.10 -24.35
CA PHE A 524 -28.94 11.59 -25.14
C PHE A 524 -29.74 10.46 -25.79
N GLU A 525 -29.08 9.37 -26.21
CA GLU A 525 -29.77 8.18 -26.71
C GLU A 525 -30.63 7.54 -25.61
N ALA A 526 -30.09 7.35 -24.40
CA ALA A 526 -30.82 6.86 -23.24
C ALA A 526 -32.01 7.77 -22.90
N ALA A 527 -31.79 9.09 -22.83
CA ALA A 527 -32.86 10.06 -22.61
C ALA A 527 -33.96 9.99 -23.70
N SER A 528 -33.58 9.78 -24.96
CA SER A 528 -34.54 9.59 -26.07
C SER A 528 -35.41 8.35 -25.88
N VAL A 529 -34.82 7.24 -25.44
CA VAL A 529 -35.54 5.99 -25.15
C VAL A 529 -36.53 6.18 -24.00
N LEU A 530 -36.09 6.79 -22.90
CA LEU A 530 -36.96 7.08 -21.75
C LEU A 530 -38.08 8.04 -22.12
N LYS A 531 -37.79 9.06 -22.95
CA LYS A 531 -38.81 9.97 -23.45
C LYS A 531 -39.85 9.26 -24.31
N ARG A 532 -39.40 8.32 -25.16
CA ARG A 532 -40.29 7.47 -25.98
C ARG A 532 -41.14 6.53 -25.13
N ALA A 533 -40.63 6.08 -24.00
CA ALA A 533 -41.37 5.31 -23.00
C ALA A 533 -42.36 6.16 -22.17
N GLY A 534 -42.44 7.47 -22.43
CA GLY A 534 -43.45 8.36 -21.86
C GLY A 534 -42.97 9.21 -20.68
N ALA A 535 -41.66 9.27 -20.41
CA ALA A 535 -41.12 10.10 -19.34
C ALA A 535 -41.55 11.58 -19.48
N ASP A 536 -42.15 12.13 -18.42
CA ASP A 536 -42.55 13.52 -18.36
C ASP A 536 -41.46 14.35 -17.66
N VAL A 537 -40.72 15.10 -18.47
CA VAL A 537 -39.61 15.96 -18.01
C VAL A 537 -40.12 17.02 -17.02
N ILE A 538 -41.39 17.43 -17.10
CA ILE A 538 -41.97 18.39 -16.16
C ILE A 538 -42.12 17.75 -14.78
N ASN A 539 -42.56 16.50 -14.70
CA ASN A 539 -42.66 15.77 -13.44
C ASN A 539 -41.27 15.52 -12.84
N VAL A 540 -40.31 15.13 -13.67
CA VAL A 540 -38.91 14.98 -13.22
C VAL A 540 -38.39 16.30 -12.65
N LYS A 541 -38.57 17.42 -13.34
CA LYS A 541 -38.13 18.74 -12.87
C LYS A 541 -38.75 19.10 -11.50
N LYS A 542 -40.00 18.72 -11.24
CA LYS A 542 -40.67 18.97 -9.96
C LYS A 542 -39.99 18.26 -8.79
N LEU A 543 -39.36 17.10 -9.00
CA LEU A 543 -38.65 16.36 -7.94
C LEU A 543 -37.44 17.13 -7.38
N PHE A 544 -36.87 18.05 -8.16
CA PHE A 544 -35.68 18.81 -7.80
C PHE A 544 -35.98 20.27 -7.44
N GLN A 545 -37.26 20.63 -7.28
CA GLN A 545 -37.62 21.97 -6.83
C GLN A 545 -37.25 22.15 -5.36
N ILE A 546 -36.53 23.24 -5.08
CA ILE A 546 -36.23 23.65 -3.70
C ILE A 546 -37.34 24.57 -3.17
N ASN A 547 -37.51 24.57 -1.85
CA ASN A 547 -38.40 25.51 -1.20
C ASN A 547 -37.87 26.95 -1.30
N PHE A 548 -38.74 27.94 -1.07
CA PHE A 548 -38.38 29.35 -1.19
C PHE A 548 -37.32 29.79 -0.17
N GLU A 549 -37.32 29.21 1.03
CA GLU A 549 -36.38 29.56 2.09
C GLU A 549 -34.93 29.20 1.69
N ASN A 550 -34.72 27.97 1.21
CA ASN A 550 -33.41 27.50 0.74
C ASN A 550 -32.97 28.26 -0.52
N ALA A 551 -33.91 28.62 -1.41
CA ALA A 551 -33.62 29.47 -2.55
C ALA A 551 -33.15 30.87 -2.11
N SER A 552 -33.82 31.47 -1.13
CA SER A 552 -33.47 32.78 -0.60
C SER A 552 -32.10 32.78 0.08
N LYS A 553 -31.78 31.76 0.88
CA LYS A 553 -30.44 31.58 1.47
C LYS A 553 -29.36 31.46 0.38
N ARG A 554 -29.62 30.67 -0.67
CA ARG A 554 -28.71 30.51 -1.80
C ARG A 554 -28.44 31.84 -2.51
N TRP A 555 -29.48 32.61 -2.82
CA TRP A 555 -29.33 33.92 -3.46
C TRP A 555 -28.53 34.90 -2.60
N LYS A 556 -28.73 34.90 -1.28
CA LYS A 556 -27.97 35.72 -0.35
C LYS A 556 -26.48 35.34 -0.32
N ILE A 557 -26.12 34.06 -0.48
CA ILE A 557 -24.72 33.65 -0.63
C ILE A 557 -24.14 34.25 -1.92
N ILE A 558 -24.84 34.11 -3.03
CA ILE A 558 -24.40 34.59 -4.35
C ILE A 558 -24.28 36.12 -4.37
N GLU A 559 -25.20 36.83 -3.72
CA GLU A 559 -25.19 38.29 -3.58
C GLU A 559 -23.91 38.79 -2.88
N ASN A 560 -23.36 37.99 -1.95
CA ASN A 560 -22.13 38.31 -1.22
C ASN A 560 -20.85 37.79 -1.90
N ALA A 561 -20.92 37.39 -3.18
CA ALA A 561 -19.75 36.91 -3.91
C ALA A 561 -18.80 38.06 -4.29
N GLU A 562 -17.52 37.89 -4.02
CA GLU A 562 -16.44 38.74 -4.49
C GLU A 562 -15.75 38.14 -5.71
N PHE A 563 -15.39 38.97 -6.68
CA PHE A 563 -14.71 38.52 -7.90
C PHE A 563 -13.20 38.72 -7.78
N TYR A 564 -12.47 37.61 -7.75
CA TYR A 564 -11.01 37.58 -7.78
C TYR A 564 -10.51 37.40 -9.22
N LYS A 565 -9.53 38.23 -9.63
CA LYS A 565 -8.97 38.27 -11.00
C LYS A 565 -10.00 38.40 -12.14
N GLY A 566 -11.21 38.85 -11.82
CA GLY A 566 -12.31 39.10 -12.77
C GLY A 566 -13.10 37.87 -13.23
N ASN A 567 -12.60 36.65 -12.98
CA ASN A 567 -13.22 35.41 -13.49
C ASN A 567 -13.36 34.29 -12.44
N ILE A 568 -13.00 34.56 -11.18
CA ILE A 568 -13.14 33.62 -10.06
C ILE A 568 -14.10 34.23 -9.04
N ALA A 569 -15.24 33.59 -8.79
CA ALA A 569 -16.19 34.04 -7.79
C ALA A 569 -15.90 33.38 -6.42
N ILE A 570 -15.84 34.16 -5.35
CA ILE A 570 -15.64 33.67 -3.98
C ILE A 570 -16.75 34.24 -3.10
N ALA A 571 -17.65 33.40 -2.61
CA ALA A 571 -18.72 33.78 -1.70
C ALA A 571 -18.46 33.26 -0.28
N THR A 572 -18.95 33.98 0.73
CA THR A 572 -18.84 33.58 2.13
C THR A 572 -20.19 33.59 2.84
N CYS A 573 -20.39 32.68 3.79
CA CYS A 573 -21.57 32.69 4.65
C CYS A 573 -21.27 32.29 6.11
N LYS A 574 -22.14 32.75 7.01
CA LYS A 574 -22.08 32.49 8.46
C LYS A 574 -23.42 31.94 8.98
N GLU A 575 -24.11 31.15 8.17
CA GLU A 575 -25.38 30.54 8.55
C GLU A 575 -25.15 29.08 8.93
N ASN A 576 -25.76 28.65 10.05
CA ASN A 576 -25.71 27.29 10.53
C ASN A 576 -27.09 26.65 10.36
N ASP A 577 -27.27 25.93 9.27
CA ASP A 577 -28.50 25.21 8.90
C ASP A 577 -28.12 23.79 8.47
N SER A 578 -28.97 22.81 8.79
CA SER A 578 -28.82 21.42 8.35
C SER A 578 -28.70 21.27 6.84
N ASP A 579 -29.34 22.14 6.05
CA ASP A 579 -29.31 22.11 4.59
C ASP A 579 -28.14 22.90 3.98
N MET A 580 -27.30 23.55 4.81
CA MET A 580 -26.27 24.46 4.29
C MET A 580 -25.30 23.80 3.32
N GLN A 581 -24.89 22.56 3.55
CA GLN A 581 -23.95 21.89 2.64
C GLN A 581 -24.50 21.81 1.21
N THR A 582 -25.78 21.48 1.07
CA THR A 582 -26.49 21.43 -0.22
C THR A 582 -26.64 22.83 -0.81
N ILE A 583 -27.02 23.82 0.02
CA ILE A 583 -27.20 25.22 -0.41
C ILE A 583 -25.86 25.81 -0.91
N ILE A 584 -24.77 25.57 -0.20
CA ILE A 584 -23.40 25.98 -0.54
C ILE A 584 -22.95 25.37 -1.88
N ALA A 585 -23.21 24.07 -2.06
CA ALA A 585 -22.90 23.37 -3.30
C ALA A 585 -23.68 23.96 -4.50
N GLN A 586 -24.97 24.21 -4.33
CA GLN A 586 -25.82 24.82 -5.36
C GLN A 586 -25.45 26.27 -5.65
N ALA A 587 -25.06 27.06 -4.64
CA ALA A 587 -24.58 28.42 -4.83
C ALA A 587 -23.29 28.44 -5.68
N ALA A 588 -22.36 27.53 -5.41
CA ALA A 588 -21.14 27.39 -6.21
C ALA A 588 -21.47 27.04 -7.68
N ASP A 589 -22.43 26.13 -7.90
CA ASP A 589 -22.90 25.76 -9.24
C ASP A 589 -23.58 26.93 -9.96
N GLU A 590 -24.46 27.68 -9.27
CA GLU A 590 -25.18 28.81 -9.87
C GLU A 590 -24.26 29.99 -10.21
N MET A 591 -23.18 30.20 -9.44
CA MET A 591 -22.18 31.22 -9.77
C MET A 591 -21.44 30.94 -11.09
N LEU A 592 -21.30 29.68 -11.52
CA LEU A 592 -20.74 29.37 -12.84
C LEU A 592 -21.66 29.76 -14.00
N ASN A 593 -22.96 30.03 -13.73
CA ASN A 593 -23.88 30.52 -14.75
C ASN A 593 -23.79 32.05 -14.92
N ILE A 594 -22.99 32.74 -14.09
CA ILE A 594 -22.70 34.17 -14.24
C ILE A 594 -21.66 34.34 -15.35
N GLN A 595 -21.90 35.29 -16.25
CA GLN A 595 -21.01 35.57 -17.37
C GLN A 595 -19.56 35.78 -16.90
N ASP A 596 -18.60 35.23 -17.65
CA ASP A 596 -17.15 35.34 -17.44
C ASP A 596 -16.58 34.61 -16.21
N ILE A 597 -17.42 33.98 -15.37
CA ILE A 597 -16.96 33.17 -14.24
C ILE A 597 -16.57 31.77 -14.71
N ILE A 598 -15.30 31.40 -14.47
CA ILE A 598 -14.75 30.08 -14.86
C ILE A 598 -14.51 29.16 -13.65
N CYS A 599 -14.56 29.73 -12.46
CA CYS A 599 -14.34 29.04 -11.18
C CYS A 599 -15.12 29.73 -10.08
N SER A 600 -15.68 28.96 -9.16
CA SER A 600 -16.41 29.47 -8.01
C SER A 600 -16.02 28.73 -6.73
N PHE A 601 -15.98 29.47 -5.62
CA PHE A 601 -15.76 28.96 -4.26
C PHE A 601 -16.84 29.52 -3.35
N VAL A 602 -17.42 28.68 -2.51
CA VAL A 602 -18.31 29.10 -1.43
C VAL A 602 -17.76 28.56 -0.12
N ILE A 603 -17.49 29.46 0.82
CA ILE A 603 -16.92 29.14 2.14
C ILE A 603 -17.95 29.49 3.20
N CYS A 604 -18.39 28.51 3.98
CA CYS A 604 -19.37 28.74 5.03
C CYS A 604 -18.89 28.25 6.38
N GLN A 605 -19.21 29.02 7.42
CA GLN A 605 -19.02 28.58 8.79
C GLN A 605 -20.04 27.51 9.17
N PHE A 606 -19.56 26.40 9.71
CA PHE A 606 -20.34 25.27 10.17
C PHE A 606 -20.00 25.00 11.64
N GLY A 607 -20.97 25.12 12.55
CA GLY A 607 -20.68 25.10 13.98
C GLY A 607 -19.86 26.31 14.46
N GLU A 608 -19.14 26.16 15.57
CA GLU A 608 -18.39 27.28 16.18
C GLU A 608 -17.09 27.62 15.41
N ASN A 609 -16.30 26.62 15.01
CA ASN A 609 -14.94 26.82 14.45
C ASN A 609 -14.63 26.04 13.16
N ASP A 610 -15.62 25.35 12.58
CA ASP A 610 -15.39 24.57 11.37
C ASP A 610 -15.88 25.32 10.13
N LEU A 611 -15.23 25.09 8.99
CA LEU A 611 -15.61 25.64 7.69
C LEU A 611 -15.94 24.52 6.73
N VAL A 612 -16.94 24.74 5.89
CA VAL A 612 -17.23 23.91 4.72
C VAL A 612 -16.95 24.74 3.48
N ILE A 613 -16.18 24.17 2.55
CA ILE A 613 -15.86 24.79 1.26
C ILE A 613 -16.43 23.91 0.15
N SER A 614 -17.12 24.52 -0.80
CA SER A 614 -17.50 23.90 -2.06
C SER A 614 -16.94 24.70 -3.23
N ALA A 615 -16.31 24.01 -4.18
CA ALA A 615 -15.69 24.62 -5.34
C ALA A 615 -16.19 23.99 -6.64
N ARG A 616 -16.32 24.82 -7.69
CA ARG A 616 -16.71 24.41 -9.05
C ARG A 616 -15.85 25.12 -10.09
N SER A 617 -15.60 24.46 -11.22
CA SER A 617 -14.92 25.08 -12.38
C SER A 617 -15.33 24.43 -13.70
N PHE A 618 -15.18 25.15 -14.82
CA PHE A 618 -15.20 24.58 -16.17
C PHE A 618 -13.95 23.78 -16.55
N GLY A 619 -13.02 23.58 -15.61
CA GLY A 619 -11.80 22.78 -15.78
C GLY A 619 -10.56 23.61 -16.06
N ASN A 620 -10.69 24.93 -16.25
CA ASN A 620 -9.56 25.85 -16.33
C ASN A 620 -8.78 25.93 -15.02
N VAL A 621 -9.48 25.79 -13.89
CA VAL A 621 -8.90 25.71 -12.55
C VAL A 621 -9.23 24.32 -11.99
N ASN A 622 -8.19 23.55 -11.68
CA ASN A 622 -8.33 22.24 -11.04
C ASN A 622 -8.66 22.43 -9.55
N VAL A 623 -9.95 22.48 -9.23
CA VAL A 623 -10.43 22.72 -7.87
C VAL A 623 -10.16 21.54 -6.93
N GLN A 624 -9.96 20.34 -7.45
CA GLN A 624 -9.57 19.18 -6.64
C GLN A 624 -8.21 19.42 -5.97
N ILE A 625 -7.18 19.81 -6.74
CA ILE A 625 -5.83 20.02 -6.19
C ILE A 625 -5.83 21.14 -5.14
N ILE A 626 -6.66 22.18 -5.33
CA ILE A 626 -6.79 23.27 -4.36
C ILE A 626 -7.41 22.76 -3.06
N LEU A 627 -8.50 21.99 -3.13
CA LEU A 627 -9.19 21.50 -1.93
C LEU A 627 -8.49 20.33 -1.24
N GLU A 628 -7.66 19.56 -1.94
CA GLU A 628 -6.76 18.56 -1.33
C GLU A 628 -5.77 19.20 -0.35
N LYS A 629 -5.30 20.44 -0.61
CA LYS A 629 -4.45 21.19 0.33
C LYS A 629 -5.16 21.53 1.65
N PHE A 630 -6.49 21.51 1.66
CA PHE A 630 -7.32 21.68 2.85
C PHE A 630 -7.77 20.34 3.46
N GLY A 631 -7.20 19.22 3.01
CA GLY A 631 -7.61 17.88 3.45
C GLY A 631 -8.96 17.41 2.86
N GLY A 632 -9.48 18.13 1.86
CA GLY A 632 -10.66 17.75 1.10
C GLY A 632 -10.34 16.88 -0.11
N GLY A 633 -11.25 16.89 -1.09
CA GLY A 633 -11.07 16.15 -2.33
C GLY A 633 -12.26 16.30 -3.29
N GLY A 634 -12.19 15.60 -4.42
CA GLY A 634 -13.24 15.60 -5.44
C GLY A 634 -12.70 15.29 -6.83
N HIS A 635 -13.23 16.00 -7.82
CA HIS A 635 -12.86 15.96 -9.23
C HIS A 635 -12.30 17.32 -9.69
N MET A 636 -11.61 17.32 -10.83
CA MET A 636 -10.99 18.51 -11.41
C MET A 636 -11.93 19.73 -11.52
N THR A 637 -13.23 19.51 -11.75
CA THR A 637 -14.26 20.54 -11.92
C THR A 637 -15.17 20.73 -10.71
N MET A 638 -15.05 19.87 -9.68
CA MET A 638 -15.94 19.86 -8.52
C MET A 638 -15.23 19.26 -7.32
N ALA A 639 -15.08 20.01 -6.24
CA ALA A 639 -14.48 19.50 -5.02
C ALA A 639 -15.12 20.11 -3.77
N GLY A 640 -14.89 19.46 -2.62
CA GLY A 640 -15.29 19.98 -1.31
C GLY A 640 -14.21 19.73 -0.25
N ALA A 641 -14.20 20.57 0.79
CA ALA A 641 -13.32 20.42 1.95
C ALA A 641 -14.05 20.82 3.24
N GLN A 642 -13.68 20.16 4.35
CA GLN A 642 -14.08 20.55 5.70
C GLN A 642 -12.82 20.89 6.50
N ILE A 643 -12.75 22.11 7.01
CA ILE A 643 -11.56 22.62 7.70
C ILE A 643 -11.92 22.88 9.15
N LYS A 644 -11.09 22.42 10.07
CA LYS A 644 -11.23 22.69 11.50
C LYS A 644 -10.31 23.84 11.91
N ASN A 645 -10.79 24.70 12.81
CA ASN A 645 -10.01 25.76 13.45
C ASN A 645 -9.34 26.75 12.47
N MET A 646 -10.07 27.17 11.43
CA MET A 646 -9.61 28.18 10.48
C MET A 646 -10.68 29.25 10.32
N SER A 647 -10.28 30.52 10.25
CA SER A 647 -11.23 31.61 9.99
C SER A 647 -11.57 31.71 8.49
N ILE A 648 -12.76 32.26 8.19
CA ILE A 648 -13.19 32.50 6.79
C ILE A 648 -12.14 33.33 6.03
N TYR A 649 -11.57 34.36 6.65
CA TYR A 649 -10.58 35.23 6.02
C TYR A 649 -9.30 34.49 5.63
N GLU A 650 -8.76 33.67 6.54
CA GLU A 650 -7.60 32.84 6.25
C GLU A 650 -7.88 31.86 5.11
N ALA A 651 -9.08 31.25 5.09
CA ALA A 651 -9.46 30.33 4.02
C ALA A 651 -9.56 31.02 2.66
N VAL A 652 -10.13 32.23 2.60
CA VAL A 652 -10.19 33.05 1.36
C VAL A 652 -8.78 33.37 0.86
N ASP A 653 -7.88 33.83 1.73
CA ASP A 653 -6.51 34.18 1.35
C ASP A 653 -5.71 32.97 0.89
N ALA A 654 -5.86 31.83 1.58
CA ALA A 654 -5.24 30.57 1.16
C ALA A 654 -5.76 30.10 -0.21
N ILE A 655 -7.07 30.19 -0.48
CA ILE A 655 -7.64 29.88 -1.80
C ILE A 655 -7.02 30.77 -2.89
N LYS A 656 -6.95 32.09 -2.68
CA LYS A 656 -6.35 33.02 -3.64
C LYS A 656 -4.90 32.65 -3.95
N ASN A 657 -4.10 32.35 -2.93
CA ASN A 657 -2.71 31.92 -3.10
C ASN A 657 -2.58 30.61 -3.90
N TYR A 658 -3.42 29.62 -3.60
CA TYR A 658 -3.37 28.32 -4.30
C TYR A 658 -3.83 28.42 -5.75
N VAL A 659 -4.81 29.26 -6.04
CA VAL A 659 -5.20 29.57 -7.42
C VAL A 659 -4.04 30.23 -8.17
N ASP A 660 -3.32 31.14 -7.54
CA ASP A 660 -2.18 31.85 -8.14
C ASP A 660 -1.00 30.93 -8.45
N GLU A 661 -0.66 30.02 -7.54
CA GLU A 661 0.34 28.97 -7.77
C GLU A 661 -0.04 28.05 -8.94
N GLN A 662 -1.34 27.84 -9.14
CA GLN A 662 -1.82 26.97 -10.19
C GLN A 662 -1.84 27.64 -11.56
N ILE A 663 -2.24 28.91 -11.63
CA ILE A 663 -2.30 29.69 -12.89
C ILE A 663 -0.89 30.12 -13.34
N SER A 664 0.09 30.18 -12.44
CA SER A 664 1.49 30.53 -12.75
C SER A 664 2.34 29.37 -13.28
N LYS A 665 1.81 28.14 -13.29
CA LYS A 665 2.44 26.95 -13.90
C LYS A 665 1.80 26.64 -15.24
#